data_AF-A0A2R6NVJ6-F1
#
_entry.id   AF-A0A2R6NVJ6-F1
#
_cell.length_a   1.000
_cell.length_b   1.000
_cell.length_c   1.000
_cell.angle_alpha   90.00
_cell.angle_beta   90.00
_cell.angle_gamma   90.00
#
_symmetry.space_group_name_H-M   'P 1'
#
loop_
_entity.id
_entity.type
_entity.pdbx_description
1 polymer ?
#
loop_
_entity_poly.entity_id
_entity_poly.type
_entity_poly.pdbx_seq_one_letter_code
_entity_poly.pdbx_strand_id
1 'polypeptide(L)'
;MVDIGEDTNTKRSINAISGPSISTNTLANNKWFGHICYMYEKDAKKFMHLQWYQHGSKILLQETAHPQALFLTDECDDVLIESIYQKANLRVLGSTEEEPPVAPDTEENSFYTGLRWDKQNHAFFERTEEKRQQVLQFCKCGKPCESCGQKRLLKERQHWTVKDDVLRQGDVHYHIHDFVYIRPAIPKTDVYIIGQIIRIHRGAREKAHTVDIRVFERYDLVARLEKKSQFAEHETDQRRLFRTGKVYENENVSAIEGKLYVVHSASLSERKLEKWVSHDDHFYVDLQSKSSRPKQVDFLEDLPLKTFKRCEECYGARRELLEIQKTLEAQHEPLRGLELFSGAGGLSAGLDQSGFVKTKWAVEWTTSAAMSYAANHPETVVYNQCVNACLKHAVDTEEGKSPEPLPSLNKRVREKLPPMPKPGEVDFIYGGPPCQGYSKMNHHKFFLLENVDGLFDFNSNAEQNGNRTVGGYKMGAVKFILSAMISLGYQIHFRLLNAGQYGAPQSRLRVIFLGAKRYLPLPMFPIPTHCTADDVYKRKLPTGDTLYPLVRFRPYDADLTNALVHLQYAPLLPVTVEDAISDLPKFDWIDPHVVFASTDNDLSEIGRRHLQGIKRFSVVPDPDADSIRPYCGYNKKTPYVHEPLNRYQRWIRSGSDQVAYHYTARFRSNIVERTVWVPLVPDANYTTLFRRIDGKGQFKTALTTVNPNCKTGHVLHPTQKRVITVREAARAQGFPDSWEFVSEQTIPAKIIQDQFRQIGNAVPVPLALALGKSVGSALVSMWQEDDLREQVGREHSPEVPMNIE
;
A
#
# COMPACT_ATOMS: atom_id res chain seq x y z
N MET A 1 27.40 5.75 -42.97
CA MET A 1 26.83 4.41 -42.75
C MET A 1 27.99 3.44 -42.63
N VAL A 2 28.01 2.60 -41.61
CA VAL A 2 29.00 1.53 -41.42
C VAL A 2 28.36 0.22 -41.93
N ASP A 3 29.16 -0.68 -42.49
CA ASP A 3 28.67 -2.00 -42.97
C ASP A 3 28.00 -2.79 -41.85
N ILE A 4 26.91 -3.47 -42.18
CA ILE A 4 26.00 -4.12 -41.22
C ILE A 4 26.57 -5.47 -40.77
N GLY A 5 26.95 -5.61 -39.51
CA GLY A 5 27.17 -6.91 -38.87
C GLY A 5 25.87 -7.50 -38.30
N GLU A 6 25.67 -8.83 -38.41
CA GLU A 6 24.53 -9.55 -37.81
C GLU A 6 24.62 -9.59 -36.27
N ASP A 7 23.50 -9.30 -35.59
CA ASP A 7 23.35 -9.53 -34.15
C ASP A 7 22.86 -10.97 -33.89
N THR A 8 23.71 -11.78 -33.25
CA THR A 8 23.43 -13.20 -32.98
C THR A 8 22.57 -13.45 -31.73
N ASN A 9 22.17 -12.41 -30.99
CA ASN A 9 21.41 -12.58 -29.75
C ASN A 9 19.92 -12.82 -30.01
N THR A 10 19.49 -14.07 -29.83
CA THR A 10 18.11 -14.52 -29.99
C THR A 10 17.09 -13.82 -29.06
N LYS A 11 17.49 -13.33 -27.88
CA LYS A 11 16.58 -12.54 -27.02
C LYS A 11 16.32 -11.14 -27.60
N ARG A 12 17.33 -10.52 -28.23
CA ARG A 12 17.18 -9.24 -28.93
C ARG A 12 16.38 -9.41 -30.21
N SER A 13 16.60 -10.48 -30.98
CA SER A 13 15.74 -10.75 -32.14
C SER A 13 14.28 -11.02 -31.74
N ILE A 14 14.03 -11.75 -30.64
CA ILE A 14 12.67 -11.96 -30.11
C ILE A 14 12.03 -10.64 -29.67
N ASN A 15 12.73 -9.77 -28.92
CA ASN A 15 12.20 -8.46 -28.51
C ASN A 15 11.95 -7.50 -29.68
N ALA A 16 12.70 -7.64 -30.78
CA ALA A 16 12.48 -6.88 -32.02
C ALA A 16 11.23 -7.39 -32.79
N ILE A 17 10.91 -8.68 -32.67
CA ILE A 17 9.80 -9.37 -33.36
C ILE A 17 8.52 -9.43 -32.51
N SER A 18 8.61 -9.36 -31.17
CA SER A 18 7.50 -9.54 -30.24
C SER A 18 6.60 -8.30 -30.16
N GLY A 19 5.70 -8.17 -31.14
CA GLY A 19 4.76 -7.06 -31.38
C GLY A 19 4.61 -5.96 -30.30
N PRO A 20 5.50 -4.96 -30.27
CA PRO A 20 5.30 -3.69 -29.59
C PRO A 20 4.76 -2.66 -30.60
N SER A 21 4.12 -1.60 -30.10
CA SER A 21 3.57 -0.52 -30.94
C SER A 21 4.61 0.09 -31.90
N ILE A 22 4.15 0.47 -33.09
CA ILE A 22 4.95 1.16 -34.11
C ILE A 22 5.05 2.64 -33.73
N SER A 23 6.29 3.14 -33.60
CA SER A 23 6.60 4.56 -33.44
C SER A 23 6.56 5.27 -34.81
N THR A 24 6.30 6.58 -34.83
CA THR A 24 6.48 7.38 -36.04
C THR A 24 7.94 7.56 -36.43
N ASN A 25 8.87 7.42 -35.47
CA ASN A 25 10.31 7.36 -35.74
C ASN A 25 10.68 5.96 -36.25
N THR A 26 11.22 5.83 -37.47
CA THR A 26 11.46 4.52 -38.09
C THR A 26 12.69 3.81 -37.51
N LEU A 27 13.69 4.56 -37.01
CA LEU A 27 14.82 3.99 -36.29
C LEU A 27 14.36 3.28 -35.01
N ALA A 28 13.42 3.88 -34.28
CA ALA A 28 12.85 3.27 -33.07
C ALA A 28 12.15 1.93 -33.31
N ASN A 29 11.67 1.70 -34.54
CA ASN A 29 10.99 0.46 -34.90
C ASN A 29 11.96 -0.68 -35.21
N ASN A 30 13.10 -0.36 -35.81
CA ASN A 30 13.97 -1.32 -36.48
C ASN A 30 15.39 -1.41 -35.88
N LYS A 31 15.77 -0.49 -34.99
CA LYS A 31 17.13 -0.36 -34.45
C LYS A 31 17.14 -0.38 -32.92
N TRP A 32 18.29 -0.75 -32.37
CA TRP A 32 18.59 -0.75 -30.95
C TRP A 32 19.45 0.45 -30.60
N PHE A 33 19.31 0.96 -29.39
CA PHE A 33 20.03 2.14 -28.92
C PHE A 33 20.93 1.72 -27.75
N GLY A 34 22.24 2.00 -27.85
CA GLY A 34 23.21 1.62 -26.84
C GLY A 34 24.12 2.78 -26.47
N HIS A 35 24.38 2.93 -25.17
CA HIS A 35 25.43 3.79 -24.63
C HIS A 35 26.74 3.00 -24.60
N ILE A 36 27.77 3.47 -25.30
CA ILE A 36 29.09 2.85 -25.27
C ILE A 36 29.74 3.15 -23.91
N CYS A 37 29.90 2.10 -23.12
CA CYS A 37 30.52 2.18 -21.79
C CYS A 37 32.05 2.14 -21.89
N TYR A 38 32.59 1.18 -22.65
CA TYR A 38 34.01 1.04 -22.95
C TYR A 38 34.21 0.16 -24.19
N MET A 39 35.38 0.23 -24.81
CA MET A 39 35.78 -0.60 -25.95
C MET A 39 36.98 -1.47 -25.58
N TYR A 40 37.11 -2.65 -26.20
CA TYR A 40 38.25 -3.54 -25.99
C TYR A 40 38.46 -4.48 -27.17
N GLU A 41 39.64 -5.08 -27.25
CA GLU A 41 39.96 -6.11 -28.24
C GLU A 41 40.12 -7.47 -27.54
N LYS A 42 39.60 -8.52 -28.16
CA LYS A 42 39.76 -9.90 -27.71
C LYS A 42 39.81 -10.83 -28.92
N ASP A 43 40.80 -11.71 -28.97
CA ASP A 43 40.97 -12.70 -30.06
C ASP A 43 40.96 -12.05 -31.47
N ALA A 44 41.70 -10.93 -31.62
CA ALA A 44 41.76 -10.09 -32.84
C ALA A 44 40.42 -9.48 -33.29
N LYS A 45 39.36 -9.59 -32.48
CA LYS A 45 38.06 -8.96 -32.71
C LYS A 45 37.88 -7.76 -31.80
N LYS A 46 37.30 -6.70 -32.36
CA LYS A 46 37.05 -5.43 -31.66
C LYS A 46 35.63 -5.41 -31.11
N PHE A 47 35.51 -5.25 -29.79
CA PHE A 47 34.26 -5.24 -29.05
C PHE A 47 34.01 -3.89 -28.39
N MET A 48 32.73 -3.63 -28.13
CA MET A 48 32.26 -2.58 -27.26
C MET A 48 31.32 -3.18 -26.22
N HIS A 49 31.38 -2.68 -24.99
CA HIS A 49 30.38 -2.96 -23.98
C HIS A 49 29.32 -1.85 -24.03
N LEU A 50 28.07 -2.24 -24.24
CA LEU A 50 26.94 -1.32 -24.34
C LEU A 50 26.02 -1.46 -23.14
N GLN A 51 25.55 -0.34 -22.60
CA GLN A 51 24.34 -0.29 -21.79
C GLN A 51 23.16 0.13 -22.67
N TRP A 52 22.05 -0.59 -22.58
CA TRP A 52 20.95 -0.42 -23.52
C TRP A 52 20.00 0.70 -23.11
N TYR A 53 19.56 1.45 -24.12
CA TYR A 53 18.36 2.26 -24.07
C TYR A 53 17.22 1.50 -24.71
N GLN A 54 16.01 1.64 -24.15
CA GLN A 54 14.78 1.22 -24.82
C GLN A 54 13.97 2.45 -25.21
N HIS A 55 13.48 2.44 -26.44
CA HIS A 55 12.52 3.44 -26.90
C HIS A 55 11.17 3.24 -26.18
N GLY A 56 10.47 4.33 -25.87
CA GLY A 56 9.20 4.27 -25.13
C GLY A 56 8.15 3.34 -25.74
N SER A 57 8.12 3.22 -27.08
CA SER A 57 7.21 2.32 -27.81
C SER A 57 7.49 0.83 -27.61
N LYS A 58 8.67 0.48 -27.09
CA LYS A 58 9.10 -0.90 -26.82
C LYS A 58 8.92 -1.31 -25.36
N ILE A 59 8.53 -0.36 -24.49
CA ILE A 59 8.22 -0.59 -23.07
C ILE A 59 6.74 -0.33 -22.79
N LEU A 60 6.36 -0.18 -21.53
CA LEU A 60 4.96 -0.10 -21.11
C LEU A 60 4.15 1.05 -21.76
N LEU A 61 4.80 2.17 -22.12
CA LEU A 61 4.15 3.32 -22.75
C LEU A 61 3.53 2.99 -24.11
N GLN A 62 4.19 2.10 -24.89
CA GLN A 62 3.76 1.66 -26.21
C GLN A 62 3.31 2.85 -27.09
N GLU A 63 2.04 2.89 -27.50
CA GLU A 63 1.50 3.87 -28.44
C GLU A 63 1.46 5.30 -27.90
N THR A 64 1.58 5.47 -26.58
CA THR A 64 1.56 6.78 -25.91
C THR A 64 2.95 7.38 -25.72
N ALA A 65 3.99 6.68 -26.15
CA ALA A 65 5.37 7.15 -26.02
C ALA A 65 5.67 8.28 -27.01
N HIS A 66 6.47 9.25 -26.55
CA HIS A 66 7.03 10.25 -27.45
C HIS A 66 8.00 9.61 -28.46
N PRO A 67 7.98 9.99 -29.76
CA PRO A 67 8.77 9.34 -30.82
C PRO A 67 10.30 9.45 -30.70
N GLN A 68 10.78 10.36 -29.85
CA GLN A 68 12.20 10.63 -29.61
C GLN A 68 12.65 10.29 -28.19
N ALA A 69 11.79 9.70 -27.36
CA ALA A 69 12.11 9.36 -25.98
C ALA A 69 12.87 8.02 -25.88
N LEU A 70 14.07 8.07 -25.30
CA LEU A 70 14.85 6.90 -24.92
C LEU A 70 14.97 6.80 -23.40
N PHE A 71 14.81 5.59 -22.87
CA PHE A 71 14.90 5.29 -21.45
C PHE A 71 16.06 4.33 -21.19
N LEU A 72 17.01 4.74 -20.35
CA LEU A 72 18.16 3.92 -20.01
C LEU A 72 17.70 2.73 -19.16
N THR A 73 18.16 1.52 -19.47
CA THR A 73 17.82 0.31 -18.72
C THR A 73 19.02 -0.21 -17.94
N ASP A 74 18.78 -1.10 -16.98
CA ASP A 74 19.85 -1.83 -16.31
C ASP A 74 20.22 -3.13 -17.06
N GLU A 75 20.14 -3.11 -18.40
CA GLU A 75 20.60 -4.17 -19.31
C GLU A 75 21.87 -3.73 -20.06
N CYS A 76 22.83 -4.64 -20.22
CA CYS A 76 24.09 -4.37 -20.91
C CYS A 76 24.67 -5.65 -21.51
N ASP A 77 25.40 -5.52 -22.62
CA ASP A 77 26.03 -6.65 -23.32
C ASP A 77 27.34 -6.23 -24.00
N ASP A 78 28.22 -7.20 -24.23
CA ASP A 78 29.36 -7.04 -25.13
C ASP A 78 28.92 -7.31 -26.58
N VAL A 79 29.26 -6.40 -27.49
CA VAL A 79 28.84 -6.43 -28.91
C VAL A 79 30.05 -6.12 -29.80
N LEU A 80 30.08 -6.67 -31.02
CA LEU A 80 31.12 -6.34 -32.00
C LEU A 80 30.98 -4.88 -32.45
N ILE A 81 32.10 -4.18 -32.65
CA ILE A 81 32.09 -2.80 -33.15
C ILE A 81 31.48 -2.72 -34.57
N GLU A 82 31.58 -3.79 -35.35
CA GLU A 82 30.96 -3.93 -36.67
C GLU A 82 29.42 -3.91 -36.65
N SER A 83 28.79 -4.07 -35.47
CA SER A 83 27.33 -3.97 -35.33
C SER A 83 26.83 -2.51 -35.25
N ILE A 84 27.71 -1.51 -35.22
CA ILE A 84 27.30 -0.09 -35.18
C ILE A 84 26.64 0.28 -36.50
N TYR A 85 25.38 0.69 -36.45
CA TYR A 85 24.66 1.21 -37.61
C TYR A 85 24.98 2.69 -37.88
N GLN A 86 24.76 3.55 -36.87
CA GLN A 86 25.06 4.98 -36.90
C GLN A 86 25.13 5.57 -35.48
N LYS A 87 25.65 6.80 -35.36
CA LYS A 87 25.60 7.59 -34.11
C LYS A 87 24.22 8.25 -33.96
N ALA A 88 23.63 8.14 -32.76
CA ALA A 88 22.43 8.87 -32.38
C ALA A 88 22.82 10.15 -31.61
N ASN A 89 22.12 11.25 -31.87
CA ASN A 89 22.24 12.49 -31.11
C ASN A 89 21.32 12.38 -29.89
N LEU A 90 21.89 12.37 -28.68
CA LEU A 90 21.12 12.20 -27.44
C LEU A 90 21.26 13.44 -26.55
N ARG A 91 20.14 14.14 -26.29
CA ARG A 91 20.06 15.19 -25.27
C ARG A 91 19.63 14.61 -23.93
N VAL A 92 20.37 14.90 -22.86
CA VAL A 92 19.93 14.59 -21.49
C VAL A 92 19.19 15.80 -20.93
N LEU A 93 17.93 15.62 -20.56
CA LEU A 93 17.10 16.65 -19.93
C LEU A 93 17.52 16.81 -18.46
N GLY A 94 17.68 18.05 -17.99
CA GLY A 94 17.88 18.35 -16.57
C GLY A 94 16.65 18.00 -15.71
N SER A 95 16.83 17.87 -14.40
CA SER A 95 15.79 17.38 -13.46
C SER A 95 14.60 18.35 -13.28
N THR A 96 14.67 19.56 -13.82
CA THR A 96 13.55 20.52 -13.86
C THR A 96 12.95 20.68 -15.26
N GLU A 97 13.57 20.09 -16.28
CA GLU A 97 13.10 20.16 -17.66
C GLU A 97 11.96 19.16 -17.92
N GLU A 98 10.98 19.62 -18.71
CA GLU A 98 9.84 18.84 -19.16
C GLU A 98 10.14 18.16 -20.49
N GLU A 99 9.24 17.24 -20.88
CA GLU A 99 9.35 16.58 -22.18
C GLU A 99 9.17 17.61 -23.31
N PRO A 100 10.08 17.66 -24.30
CA PRO A 100 9.95 18.58 -25.41
C PRO A 100 8.72 18.22 -26.27
N PRO A 101 8.07 19.21 -26.90
CA PRO A 101 6.98 18.94 -27.84
C PRO A 101 7.51 18.20 -29.07
N VAL A 102 6.65 17.40 -29.70
CA VAL A 102 6.94 16.73 -30.97
C VAL A 102 7.09 17.80 -32.05
N ALA A 103 8.33 18.07 -32.49
CA ALA A 103 8.57 19.00 -33.60
C ALA A 103 8.58 18.25 -34.95
N PRO A 104 7.85 18.75 -35.97
CA PRO A 104 7.70 18.07 -37.26
C PRO A 104 9.03 17.94 -38.04
N ASP A 105 9.98 18.85 -37.80
CA ASP A 105 11.28 18.89 -38.48
C ASP A 105 12.41 18.25 -37.66
N THR A 106 12.09 17.46 -36.62
CA THR A 106 13.11 16.81 -35.80
C THR A 106 13.86 15.78 -36.62
N GLU A 107 15.19 15.89 -36.67
CA GLU A 107 16.02 14.86 -37.30
C GLU A 107 15.73 13.48 -36.72
N GLU A 108 15.61 12.48 -37.58
CA GLU A 108 15.19 11.14 -37.15
C GLU A 108 16.16 10.48 -36.15
N ASN A 109 17.45 10.83 -36.20
CA ASN A 109 18.48 10.34 -35.29
C ASN A 109 18.66 11.19 -34.01
N SER A 110 17.79 12.18 -33.77
CA SER A 110 17.86 13.10 -32.62
C SER A 110 16.86 12.74 -31.52
N PHE A 111 17.38 12.13 -30.45
CA PHE A 111 16.64 11.62 -29.30
C PHE A 111 16.91 12.45 -28.03
N TYR A 112 16.08 12.25 -27.01
CA TYR A 112 16.37 12.71 -25.65
C TYR A 112 16.15 11.61 -24.61
N THR A 113 16.71 11.84 -23.42
CA THR A 113 16.49 11.03 -22.23
C THR A 113 16.45 11.93 -21.00
N GLY A 114 15.97 11.39 -19.88
CA GLY A 114 15.89 12.10 -18.59
C GLY A 114 15.43 11.16 -17.49
N LEU A 115 14.77 10.06 -17.86
CA LEU A 115 14.33 9.00 -16.97
C LEU A 115 14.89 7.65 -17.44
N ARG A 116 15.07 6.75 -16.48
CA ARG A 116 15.40 5.34 -16.66
C ARG A 116 14.14 4.50 -16.63
N TRP A 117 14.19 3.31 -17.21
CA TRP A 117 13.12 2.32 -17.10
C TRP A 117 13.56 1.15 -16.22
N ASP A 118 12.94 1.01 -15.05
CA ASP A 118 13.06 -0.18 -14.20
C ASP A 118 11.89 -1.12 -14.48
N LYS A 119 12.17 -2.17 -15.26
CA LYS A 119 11.23 -3.23 -15.60
C LYS A 119 10.71 -3.97 -14.36
N GLN A 120 11.52 -4.16 -13.33
CA GLN A 120 11.14 -4.92 -12.13
C GLN A 120 10.18 -4.11 -11.23
N ASN A 121 10.43 -2.81 -11.14
CA ASN A 121 9.62 -1.89 -10.34
C ASN A 121 8.50 -1.19 -11.10
N HIS A 122 8.46 -1.34 -12.42
CA HIS A 122 7.54 -0.63 -13.32
C HIS A 122 7.64 0.87 -13.05
N ALA A 123 8.88 1.36 -13.00
CA ALA A 123 9.21 2.70 -12.56
C ALA A 123 9.98 3.47 -13.64
N PHE A 124 9.59 4.71 -13.82
CA PHE A 124 10.31 5.74 -14.53
C PHE A 124 10.94 6.66 -13.49
N PHE A 125 12.27 6.67 -13.40
CA PHE A 125 12.96 7.35 -12.32
C PHE A 125 14.30 7.92 -12.78
N GLU A 126 14.80 8.88 -12.04
CA GLU A 126 16.11 9.48 -12.22
C GLU A 126 17.07 8.92 -11.16
N ARG A 127 18.28 8.58 -11.57
CA ARG A 127 19.36 8.16 -10.66
C ARG A 127 20.26 9.37 -10.46
N THR A 128 20.40 9.82 -9.22
CA THR A 128 21.29 10.95 -8.89
C THR A 128 22.75 10.59 -9.21
N GLU A 129 23.58 11.61 -9.42
CA GLU A 129 25.00 11.40 -9.74
C GLU A 129 25.73 10.68 -8.60
N GLU A 130 25.38 10.95 -7.34
CA GLU A 130 25.97 10.27 -6.19
C GLU A 130 25.67 8.77 -6.22
N LYS A 131 24.40 8.39 -6.46
CA LYS A 131 23.99 6.99 -6.59
C LYS A 131 24.64 6.33 -7.79
N ARG A 132 24.81 7.06 -8.89
CA ARG A 132 25.55 6.59 -10.07
C ARG A 132 27.00 6.29 -9.74
N GLN A 133 27.70 7.18 -9.04
CA GLN A 133 29.08 6.95 -8.62
C GLN A 133 29.22 5.77 -7.66
N GLN A 134 28.31 5.63 -6.69
CA GLN A 134 28.26 4.45 -5.80
C GLN A 134 28.16 3.14 -6.60
N VAL A 135 27.28 3.08 -7.60
CA VAL A 135 27.12 1.91 -8.46
C VAL A 135 28.39 1.62 -9.27
N LEU A 136 29.04 2.65 -9.80
CA LEU A 136 30.25 2.51 -10.61
C LEU A 136 31.45 1.99 -9.81
N GLN A 137 31.49 2.19 -8.48
CA GLN A 137 32.55 1.64 -7.62
C GLN A 137 32.59 0.09 -7.62
N PHE A 138 31.46 -0.57 -7.93
CA PHE A 138 31.39 -2.03 -8.05
C PHE A 138 31.83 -2.54 -9.43
N CYS A 139 32.11 -1.64 -10.39
CA CYS A 139 32.62 -2.01 -11.71
C CYS A 139 34.09 -2.48 -11.64
N LYS A 140 34.56 -3.14 -12.71
CA LYS A 140 35.99 -3.44 -12.84
C LYS A 140 36.72 -2.13 -13.14
N CYS A 141 37.91 -1.94 -12.57
CA CYS A 141 38.75 -0.76 -12.85
C CYS A 141 38.92 -0.56 -14.37
N GLY A 142 38.74 0.67 -14.85
CA GLY A 142 38.81 1.03 -16.26
C GLY A 142 37.64 0.51 -17.13
N LYS A 143 36.61 -0.10 -16.54
CA LYS A 143 35.44 -0.65 -17.26
C LYS A 143 34.12 -0.19 -16.61
N PRO A 144 33.82 1.13 -16.65
CA PRO A 144 32.62 1.69 -16.03
C PRO A 144 31.36 1.25 -16.79
N CYS A 145 30.37 0.72 -16.09
CA CYS A 145 29.05 0.42 -16.66
C CYS A 145 28.03 0.33 -15.52
N GLU A 146 27.05 1.23 -15.50
CA GLU A 146 26.08 1.28 -14.40
C GLU A 146 25.28 -0.01 -14.28
N SER A 147 24.90 -0.64 -15.41
CA SER A 147 24.23 -1.93 -15.38
C SER A 147 25.11 -2.97 -14.67
N CYS A 148 26.35 -3.18 -15.11
CA CYS A 148 27.26 -4.13 -14.47
C CYS A 148 27.54 -3.83 -13.00
N GLY A 149 27.73 -2.55 -12.65
CA GLY A 149 27.89 -2.11 -11.26
C GLY A 149 26.66 -2.45 -10.43
N GLN A 150 25.46 -2.15 -10.93
CA GLN A 150 24.20 -2.37 -10.22
C GLN A 150 23.97 -3.87 -9.97
N LYS A 151 24.22 -4.71 -10.98
CA LYS A 151 24.11 -6.17 -10.85
C LYS A 151 25.05 -6.72 -9.78
N ARG A 152 26.29 -6.21 -9.73
CA ARG A 152 27.26 -6.63 -8.71
C ARG A 152 26.91 -6.12 -7.33
N LEU A 153 26.53 -4.85 -7.20
CA LEU A 153 26.04 -4.26 -5.95
C LEU A 153 24.88 -5.09 -5.37
N LEU A 154 23.88 -5.44 -6.20
CA LEU A 154 22.74 -6.25 -5.77
C LEU A 154 23.17 -7.68 -5.35
N LYS A 155 24.09 -8.29 -6.09
CA LYS A 155 24.63 -9.61 -5.75
C LYS A 155 25.44 -9.61 -4.46
N GLU A 156 26.27 -8.60 -4.24
CA GLU A 156 27.03 -8.41 -3.01
C GLU A 156 26.11 -8.11 -1.83
N ARG A 157 25.07 -7.30 -2.02
CA ARG A 157 24.04 -7.04 -1.00
C ARG A 157 23.25 -8.28 -0.59
N GLN A 158 23.12 -9.27 -1.46
CA GLN A 158 22.45 -10.54 -1.13
C GLN A 158 23.42 -11.60 -0.57
N HIS A 159 24.72 -11.37 -0.69
CA HIS A 159 25.74 -12.28 -0.18
C HIS A 159 25.82 -12.19 1.34
N TRP A 160 25.83 -13.37 1.98
CA TRP A 160 25.99 -13.49 3.41
C TRP A 160 27.47 -13.56 3.76
N THR A 161 27.92 -12.74 4.68
CA THR A 161 29.29 -12.79 5.22
C THR A 161 29.27 -12.87 6.73
N VAL A 162 30.29 -13.49 7.32
CA VAL A 162 30.48 -13.54 8.78
C VAL A 162 31.86 -12.98 9.10
N LYS A 163 31.90 -11.95 9.95
CA LYS A 163 33.12 -11.35 10.48
C LYS A 163 32.91 -10.99 11.95
N ASP A 164 33.85 -11.39 12.81
CA ASP A 164 33.84 -11.09 14.25
C ASP A 164 32.51 -11.48 14.94
N ASP A 165 32.01 -12.68 14.64
CA ASP A 165 30.69 -13.19 15.10
C ASP A 165 29.49 -12.30 14.73
N VAL A 166 29.64 -11.45 13.72
CA VAL A 166 28.57 -10.66 13.11
C VAL A 166 28.25 -11.22 11.74
N LEU A 167 27.00 -11.60 11.54
CA LEU A 167 26.47 -12.00 10.25
C LEU A 167 26.00 -10.75 9.50
N ARG A 168 26.32 -10.63 8.21
CA ARG A 168 25.97 -9.45 7.39
C ARG A 168 25.31 -9.87 6.09
N GLN A 169 24.30 -9.11 5.69
CA GLN A 169 23.68 -9.19 4.37
C GLN A 169 23.42 -7.76 3.88
N GLY A 170 24.19 -7.32 2.89
CA GLY A 170 24.20 -5.93 2.46
C GLY A 170 24.49 -4.99 3.62
N ASP A 171 23.64 -3.97 3.78
CA ASP A 171 23.81 -2.95 4.82
C ASP A 171 23.21 -3.38 6.18
N VAL A 172 22.70 -4.62 6.29
CA VAL A 172 22.09 -5.15 7.51
C VAL A 172 23.07 -6.05 8.26
N HIS A 173 23.34 -5.68 9.52
CA HIS A 173 24.14 -6.47 10.45
C HIS A 173 23.23 -7.28 11.38
N TYR A 174 23.61 -8.51 11.69
CA TYR A 174 22.91 -9.43 12.58
C TYR A 174 23.90 -9.93 13.64
N HIS A 175 23.63 -9.60 14.89
CA HIS A 175 24.42 -9.95 16.06
C HIS A 175 23.76 -11.08 16.84
N ILE A 176 24.55 -11.72 17.70
CA ILE A 176 24.01 -12.59 18.74
C ILE A 176 23.01 -11.77 19.59
N HIS A 177 21.88 -12.40 19.91
CA HIS A 177 20.71 -11.83 20.58
C HIS A 177 19.83 -10.88 19.76
N ASP A 178 20.13 -10.63 18.47
CA ASP A 178 19.16 -10.00 17.57
C ASP A 178 17.96 -10.92 17.32
N PHE A 179 16.81 -10.29 17.08
CA PHE A 179 15.61 -10.98 16.65
C PHE A 179 15.46 -10.91 15.13
N VAL A 180 15.09 -12.02 14.52
CA VAL A 180 14.97 -12.20 13.08
C VAL A 180 13.66 -12.86 12.67
N TYR A 181 13.16 -12.48 11.50
CA TYR A 181 12.10 -13.19 10.80
C TYR A 181 12.69 -14.38 10.05
N ILE A 182 12.09 -15.55 10.22
CA ILE A 182 12.53 -16.79 9.57
C ILE A 182 11.39 -17.31 8.71
N ARG A 183 11.72 -17.63 7.46
CA ARG A 183 10.81 -18.23 6.51
C ARG A 183 10.47 -19.67 6.93
N PRO A 184 9.19 -20.05 7.06
CA PRO A 184 8.81 -21.44 7.27
C PRO A 184 9.23 -22.34 6.09
N ALA A 185 9.54 -23.61 6.38
CA ALA A 185 9.93 -24.59 5.36
C ALA A 185 8.78 -25.06 4.44
N ILE A 186 7.51 -24.79 4.81
CA ILE A 186 6.33 -25.22 4.03
C ILE A 186 5.68 -23.99 3.39
N PRO A 187 5.48 -23.97 2.05
CA PRO A 187 4.76 -22.90 1.37
C PRO A 187 3.27 -22.96 1.71
N LYS A 188 2.86 -22.12 2.66
CA LYS A 188 1.48 -21.73 2.94
C LYS A 188 1.48 -20.23 3.24
N THR A 189 0.36 -19.56 3.00
CA THR A 189 0.10 -18.20 3.50
C THR A 189 0.14 -18.23 5.03
N ASP A 190 1.26 -17.82 5.61
CA ASP A 190 1.52 -17.91 7.05
C ASP A 190 2.37 -16.72 7.51
N VAL A 191 2.46 -16.51 8.81
CA VAL A 191 3.34 -15.48 9.39
C VAL A 191 4.78 -15.96 9.45
N TYR A 192 5.72 -15.01 9.45
CA TYR A 192 7.12 -15.36 9.76
C TYR A 192 7.24 -15.97 11.16
N ILE A 193 8.12 -16.97 11.27
CA ILE A 193 8.61 -17.44 12.57
C ILE A 193 9.50 -16.33 13.15
N ILE A 194 9.32 -16.02 14.42
CA ILE A 194 10.16 -15.06 15.13
C ILE A 194 11.20 -15.85 15.93
N GLY A 195 12.47 -15.53 15.70
CA GLY A 195 13.58 -16.19 16.37
C GLY A 195 14.61 -15.19 16.90
N GLN A 196 15.32 -15.58 17.94
CA GLN A 196 16.48 -14.87 18.45
C GLN A 196 17.75 -15.65 18.11
N ILE A 197 18.73 -14.98 17.49
CA ILE A 197 20.03 -15.57 17.22
C ILE A 197 20.73 -15.83 18.56
N ILE A 198 21.10 -17.09 18.82
CA ILE A 198 21.87 -17.46 20.01
C ILE A 198 23.31 -17.84 19.68
N ARG A 199 23.59 -18.24 18.44
CA ARG A 199 24.93 -18.57 17.95
C ARG A 199 25.00 -18.39 16.44
N ILE A 200 26.17 -17.97 15.95
CA ILE A 200 26.49 -17.87 14.53
C ILE A 200 27.60 -18.87 14.21
N HIS A 201 27.43 -19.64 13.15
CA HIS A 201 28.38 -20.65 12.70
C HIS A 201 28.91 -20.29 11.31
N ARG A 202 30.23 -20.16 11.22
CA ARG A 202 30.89 -19.86 9.94
C ARG A 202 30.96 -21.13 9.09
N GLY A 203 30.19 -21.15 8.01
CA GLY A 203 30.37 -22.11 6.91
C GLY A 203 31.79 -22.08 6.33
N ALA A 204 32.34 -23.26 6.04
CA ALA A 204 33.66 -23.43 5.45
C ALA A 204 33.57 -23.39 3.91
N ARG A 205 34.43 -22.59 3.25
CA ARG A 205 34.59 -22.40 1.78
C ARG A 205 33.27 -22.36 0.98
N GLU A 206 32.65 -23.52 0.74
CA GLU A 206 31.46 -23.74 -0.09
C GLU A 206 30.16 -24.00 0.71
N LYS A 207 30.25 -24.27 2.03
CA LYS A 207 29.06 -24.45 2.88
C LYS A 207 28.48 -23.09 3.28
N ALA A 208 27.16 -22.97 3.23
CA ALA A 208 26.45 -21.80 3.72
C ALA A 208 26.71 -21.57 5.21
N HIS A 209 26.70 -20.30 5.62
CA HIS A 209 26.67 -19.95 7.04
C HIS A 209 25.37 -20.44 7.68
N THR A 210 25.44 -20.80 8.96
CA THR A 210 24.28 -21.24 9.73
C THR A 210 24.19 -20.50 11.06
N VAL A 211 23.01 -20.54 11.67
CA VAL A 211 22.74 -19.93 12.98
C VAL A 211 21.93 -20.88 13.84
N ASP A 212 22.16 -20.82 15.15
CA ASP A 212 21.23 -21.41 16.11
C ASP A 212 20.24 -20.33 16.55
N ILE A 213 18.96 -20.68 16.57
CA ILE A 213 17.86 -19.74 16.78
C ILE A 213 16.96 -20.24 17.89
N ARG A 214 16.78 -19.44 18.94
CA ARG A 214 15.71 -19.65 19.91
C ARG A 214 14.39 -19.10 19.39
N VAL A 215 13.36 -19.93 19.34
CA VAL A 215 12.04 -19.55 18.79
C VAL A 215 11.21 -18.80 19.84
N PHE A 216 10.55 -17.74 19.40
CA PHE A 216 9.51 -17.04 20.14
C PHE A 216 8.18 -17.23 19.41
N GLU A 217 7.13 -17.51 20.17
CA GLU A 217 5.79 -17.69 19.64
C GLU A 217 4.89 -16.52 20.04
N ARG A 218 3.77 -16.38 19.32
CA ARG A 218 2.85 -15.25 19.49
C ARG A 218 1.78 -15.61 20.51
N TYR A 219 1.57 -14.72 21.47
CA TYR A 219 0.60 -14.93 22.54
C TYR A 219 -0.83 -15.08 22.00
N ASP A 220 -1.21 -14.28 21.00
CA ASP A 220 -2.55 -14.27 20.42
C ASP A 220 -2.94 -15.60 19.78
N LEU A 221 -1.98 -16.36 19.22
CA LEU A 221 -2.23 -17.68 18.66
C LEU A 221 -2.65 -18.70 19.74
N VAL A 222 -2.01 -18.66 20.92
CA VAL A 222 -2.37 -19.54 22.05
C VAL A 222 -3.69 -19.10 22.67
N ALA A 223 -3.85 -17.81 22.93
CA ALA A 223 -5.06 -17.26 23.52
C ALA A 223 -6.31 -17.54 22.67
N ARG A 224 -6.21 -17.47 21.34
CA ARG A 224 -7.33 -17.77 20.43
C ARG A 224 -7.70 -19.26 20.39
N LEU A 225 -6.75 -20.18 20.64
CA LEU A 225 -7.05 -21.61 20.75
C LEU A 225 -7.87 -21.91 22.02
N GLU A 226 -7.55 -21.22 23.11
CA GLU A 226 -8.25 -21.33 24.39
C GLU A 226 -9.67 -20.76 24.36
N LYS A 227 -9.92 -19.68 23.58
CA LYS A 227 -11.26 -19.08 23.39
C LYS A 227 -12.35 -20.05 22.87
N LYS A 228 -12.01 -21.29 22.46
CA LYS A 228 -13.00 -22.36 22.21
C LYS A 228 -13.70 -22.86 23.49
N SER A 229 -13.12 -22.61 24.66
CA SER A 229 -13.73 -22.76 25.98
C SER A 229 -14.11 -21.39 26.53
N GLN A 230 -15.41 -21.21 26.80
CA GLN A 230 -16.10 -20.13 27.52
C GLN A 230 -15.28 -18.91 28.03
N PHE A 231 -15.73 -17.71 27.64
CA PHE A 231 -15.38 -16.37 28.16
C PHE A 231 -13.88 -16.00 28.16
N ALA A 232 -13.48 -15.07 27.30
CA ALA A 232 -12.15 -14.46 27.39
C ALA A 232 -12.25 -12.95 27.54
N GLU A 233 -11.79 -12.47 28.70
CA GLU A 233 -11.77 -11.08 29.15
C GLU A 233 -10.48 -10.34 28.78
N HIS A 234 -9.55 -11.00 28.09
CA HIS A 234 -8.21 -10.44 27.81
C HIS A 234 -8.03 -10.00 26.36
N GLU A 235 -7.46 -8.80 26.22
CA GLU A 235 -7.04 -8.25 24.93
C GLU A 235 -5.92 -9.09 24.32
N THR A 236 -6.09 -9.49 23.06
CA THR A 236 -5.06 -10.21 22.30
C THR A 236 -4.28 -9.24 21.43
N ASP A 237 -2.97 -9.20 21.64
CA ASP A 237 -2.03 -8.39 20.86
C ASP A 237 -1.12 -9.28 20.00
N GLN A 238 -1.19 -9.14 18.67
CA GLN A 238 -0.39 -9.91 17.72
C GLN A 238 1.13 -9.64 17.83
N ARG A 239 1.51 -8.58 18.55
CA ARG A 239 2.91 -8.19 18.79
C ARG A 239 3.45 -8.62 20.14
N ARG A 240 2.62 -9.25 20.97
CA ARG A 240 3.04 -9.86 22.24
C ARG A 240 3.57 -11.26 21.97
N LEU A 241 4.82 -11.48 22.36
CA LEU A 241 5.51 -12.75 22.20
C LEU A 241 5.64 -13.46 23.56
N PHE A 242 5.92 -14.75 23.50
CA PHE A 242 6.45 -15.51 24.63
C PHE A 242 7.66 -16.33 24.21
N ARG A 243 8.62 -16.48 25.13
CA ARG A 243 9.83 -17.28 24.91
C ARG A 243 9.49 -18.77 24.95
N THR A 244 9.94 -19.53 23.97
CA THR A 244 9.81 -21.00 23.98
C THR A 244 11.13 -21.67 24.36
N GLY A 245 11.07 -22.94 24.78
CA GLY A 245 12.26 -23.80 24.91
C GLY A 245 12.77 -24.36 23.58
N LYS A 246 12.10 -24.05 22.45
CA LYS A 246 12.44 -24.58 21.14
C LYS A 246 13.63 -23.83 20.56
N VAL A 247 14.62 -24.60 20.12
CA VAL A 247 15.80 -24.10 19.40
C VAL A 247 15.86 -24.78 18.05
N TYR A 248 16.06 -24.00 17.00
CA TYR A 248 16.46 -24.50 15.71
C TYR A 248 17.97 -24.42 15.60
N GLU A 249 18.61 -25.58 15.43
CA GLU A 249 20.06 -25.69 15.35
C GLU A 249 20.51 -25.73 13.89
N ASN A 250 21.61 -25.05 13.59
CA ASN A 250 22.21 -25.01 12.25
C ASN A 250 21.25 -24.54 11.13
N GLU A 251 20.35 -23.61 11.42
CA GLU A 251 19.47 -23.02 10.42
C GLU A 251 20.26 -22.24 9.38
N ASN A 252 19.93 -22.44 8.11
CA ASN A 252 20.61 -21.75 7.03
C ASN A 252 20.28 -20.25 7.06
N VAL A 253 21.31 -19.39 7.00
CA VAL A 253 21.11 -17.93 7.03
C VAL A 253 20.21 -17.40 5.91
N SER A 254 20.10 -18.12 4.78
CA SER A 254 19.16 -17.78 3.70
C SER A 254 17.68 -17.92 4.05
N ALA A 255 17.34 -18.52 5.21
CA ALA A 255 15.99 -18.53 5.75
C ALA A 255 15.63 -17.23 6.49
N ILE A 256 16.61 -16.39 6.83
CA ILE A 256 16.39 -15.09 7.46
C ILE A 256 15.85 -14.11 6.41
N GLU A 257 14.73 -13.46 6.72
CA GLU A 257 14.00 -12.52 5.84
C GLU A 257 14.11 -11.07 6.31
N GLY A 258 14.68 -10.85 7.49
CA GLY A 258 14.89 -9.52 8.04
C GLY A 258 15.04 -9.52 9.56
N LYS A 259 15.27 -8.33 10.09
CA LYS A 259 15.41 -8.06 11.53
C LYS A 259 14.11 -7.49 12.10
N LEU A 260 13.84 -7.78 13.37
CA LEU A 260 12.82 -7.13 14.18
C LEU A 260 13.38 -6.74 15.56
N TYR A 261 12.65 -5.90 16.28
CA TYR A 261 13.09 -5.36 17.56
C TYR A 261 12.12 -5.77 18.68
N VAL A 262 12.66 -6.38 19.73
CA VAL A 262 11.87 -6.88 20.86
C VAL A 262 12.34 -6.22 22.16
N VAL A 263 11.38 -5.78 22.97
CA VAL A 263 11.62 -5.26 24.33
C VAL A 263 10.89 -6.12 25.35
N HIS A 264 11.38 -6.12 26.58
CA HIS A 264 10.61 -6.67 27.68
C HIS A 264 9.55 -5.65 28.13
N SER A 265 8.29 -6.03 28.34
CA SER A 265 7.22 -5.09 28.71
C SER A 265 7.57 -4.26 29.95
N ALA A 266 8.06 -4.93 31.00
CA ALA A 266 8.50 -4.29 32.25
C ALA A 266 9.68 -3.31 32.12
N SER A 267 10.32 -3.21 30.95
CA SER A 267 11.39 -2.22 30.69
C SER A 267 10.84 -0.85 30.27
N LEU A 268 9.55 -0.75 29.97
CA LEU A 268 8.89 0.47 29.51
C LEU A 268 7.61 0.72 30.33
N SER A 269 7.27 1.99 30.55
CA SER A 269 5.92 2.36 30.97
C SER A 269 4.90 2.01 29.87
N GLU A 270 3.65 1.74 30.22
CA GLU A 270 2.57 1.42 29.27
C GLU A 270 2.50 2.37 28.06
N ARG A 271 2.52 3.70 28.29
CA ARG A 271 2.53 4.70 27.20
C ARG A 271 3.72 4.56 26.24
N LYS A 272 4.90 4.24 26.77
CA LYS A 272 6.11 4.04 25.97
C LYS A 272 6.06 2.70 25.23
N LEU A 273 5.44 1.68 25.82
CA LEU A 273 5.22 0.40 25.16
C LEU A 273 4.25 0.55 23.98
N GLU A 274 3.15 1.28 24.14
CA GLU A 274 2.20 1.55 23.05
C GLU A 274 2.87 2.31 21.89
N LYS A 275 3.68 3.34 22.21
CA LYS A 275 4.48 4.03 21.20
C LYS A 275 5.56 3.13 20.57
N TRP A 276 6.15 2.21 21.33
CA TRP A 276 7.14 1.29 20.79
C TRP A 276 6.52 0.39 19.72
N VAL A 277 5.37 -0.21 20.04
CA VAL A 277 4.71 -1.18 19.17
C VAL A 277 3.90 -0.55 18.02
N SER A 278 3.79 0.77 17.95
CA SER A 278 3.21 1.49 16.80
C SER A 278 4.14 1.55 15.58
N HIS A 279 5.43 1.31 15.78
CA HIS A 279 6.43 1.23 14.72
C HIS A 279 6.44 -0.15 14.08
N ASP A 280 6.64 -0.24 12.77
CA ASP A 280 6.72 -1.54 12.08
C ASP A 280 7.93 -2.35 12.55
N ASP A 281 7.80 -3.68 12.61
CA ASP A 281 8.83 -4.60 13.12
C ASP A 281 9.18 -4.47 14.62
N HIS A 282 8.33 -3.81 15.43
CA HIS A 282 8.52 -3.67 16.88
C HIS A 282 7.55 -4.56 17.67
N PHE A 283 8.09 -5.40 18.54
CA PHE A 283 7.39 -6.41 19.34
C PHE A 283 7.79 -6.30 20.80
N TYR A 284 7.09 -7.03 21.67
CA TYR A 284 7.45 -7.13 23.08
C TYR A 284 7.22 -8.53 23.63
N VAL A 285 7.89 -8.82 24.75
CA VAL A 285 7.80 -10.10 25.46
C VAL A 285 7.71 -9.87 26.97
N ASP A 286 6.99 -10.74 27.64
CA ASP A 286 6.85 -10.76 29.09
C ASP A 286 6.61 -12.16 29.66
N LEU A 287 6.38 -13.14 28.77
CA LEU A 287 6.07 -14.51 29.14
C LEU A 287 7.08 -15.49 28.56
N GLN A 288 7.14 -16.67 29.18
CA GLN A 288 7.81 -17.86 28.66
C GLN A 288 6.93 -19.10 28.84
N SER A 289 7.16 -20.14 28.04
CA SER A 289 6.38 -21.37 28.12
C SER A 289 7.06 -22.43 28.99
N LYS A 290 6.28 -23.06 29.89
CA LYS A 290 6.65 -24.27 30.64
C LYS A 290 6.64 -25.53 29.78
N SER A 291 5.89 -25.50 28.67
CA SER A 291 5.71 -26.62 27.74
C SER A 291 6.45 -26.37 26.43
N SER A 292 6.87 -27.44 25.75
CA SER A 292 7.44 -27.35 24.41
C SER A 292 6.41 -27.00 23.33
N ARG A 293 5.11 -27.18 23.61
CA ARG A 293 3.99 -26.85 22.72
C ARG A 293 2.77 -26.38 23.53
N PRO A 294 2.74 -25.13 24.01
CA PRO A 294 1.63 -24.63 24.81
C PRO A 294 0.36 -24.56 23.94
N LYS A 295 -0.73 -25.15 24.41
CA LYS A 295 -2.06 -25.07 23.77
C LYS A 295 -3.04 -24.17 24.52
N GLN A 296 -2.67 -23.73 25.71
CA GLN A 296 -3.46 -22.91 26.64
C GLN A 296 -2.53 -21.92 27.35
N VAL A 297 -3.08 -20.79 27.79
CA VAL A 297 -2.32 -19.72 28.44
C VAL A 297 -1.76 -20.16 29.81
N ASP A 298 -2.38 -21.12 30.50
CA ASP A 298 -1.91 -21.67 31.79
C ASP A 298 -0.50 -22.31 31.73
N PHE A 299 -0.05 -22.69 30.54
CA PHE A 299 1.32 -23.19 30.33
C PHE A 299 2.35 -22.07 30.20
N LEU A 300 1.94 -20.81 30.27
CA LEU A 300 2.81 -19.65 30.24
C LEU A 300 3.09 -19.15 31.66
N GLU A 301 4.27 -18.61 31.88
CA GLU A 301 4.69 -17.96 33.12
C GLU A 301 5.51 -16.71 32.82
N ASP A 302 5.70 -15.87 33.83
CA ASP A 302 6.47 -14.64 33.68
C ASP A 302 7.90 -14.95 33.23
N LEU A 303 8.35 -14.24 32.21
CA LEU A 303 9.75 -14.19 31.82
C LEU A 303 10.46 -13.17 32.73
N PRO A 304 11.42 -13.55 33.58
CA PRO A 304 12.11 -12.56 34.40
C PRO A 304 12.97 -11.65 33.52
N LEU A 305 12.84 -10.34 33.69
CA LEU A 305 13.58 -9.31 32.93
C LEU A 305 15.09 -9.57 32.88
N LYS A 306 15.68 -10.03 33.98
CA LYS A 306 17.13 -10.34 34.08
C LYS A 306 17.58 -11.45 33.11
N THR A 307 16.67 -12.34 32.71
CA THR A 307 16.95 -13.46 31.81
C THR A 307 16.64 -13.14 30.35
N PHE A 308 15.94 -12.03 30.08
CA PHE A 308 15.71 -11.54 28.74
C PHE A 308 17.03 -10.98 28.19
N LYS A 309 17.36 -11.36 26.97
CA LYS A 309 18.53 -10.88 26.24
C LYS A 309 18.05 -10.24 24.95
N ARG A 310 18.78 -9.21 24.51
CA ARG A 310 18.72 -8.62 23.18
C ARG A 310 20.11 -8.06 22.86
N CYS A 311 20.38 -7.79 21.59
CA CYS A 311 21.57 -7.04 21.23
C CYS A 311 21.37 -5.56 21.63
N GLU A 312 22.17 -5.05 22.58
CA GLU A 312 22.07 -3.65 23.02
C GLU A 312 22.62 -2.67 21.97
N GLU A 313 23.59 -3.07 21.16
CA GLU A 313 24.11 -2.23 20.06
C GLU A 313 23.03 -1.97 19.01
N CYS A 314 22.38 -3.02 18.49
CA CYS A 314 21.33 -2.89 17.50
C CYS A 314 20.07 -2.22 18.05
N TYR A 315 19.73 -2.48 19.31
CA TYR A 315 18.64 -1.78 19.98
C TYR A 315 18.94 -0.29 20.16
N GLY A 316 20.17 0.06 20.57
CA GLY A 316 20.65 1.43 20.71
C GLY A 316 20.61 2.18 19.38
N ALA A 317 21.19 1.61 18.32
CA ALA A 317 21.18 2.18 16.98
C ALA A 317 19.75 2.41 16.46
N ARG A 318 18.84 1.46 16.68
CA ARG A 318 17.43 1.64 16.29
C ARG A 318 16.77 2.78 17.06
N ARG A 319 17.04 2.89 18.36
CA ARG A 319 16.50 3.99 19.18
C ARG A 319 17.03 5.35 18.73
N GLU A 320 18.30 5.43 18.39
CA GLU A 320 18.92 6.64 17.86
C GLU A 320 18.27 7.04 16.53
N LEU A 321 18.09 6.10 15.60
CA LEU A 321 17.37 6.35 14.35
C LEU A 321 15.96 6.88 14.56
N LEU A 322 15.22 6.33 15.54
CA LEU A 322 13.87 6.81 15.87
C LEU A 322 13.88 8.22 16.48
N GLU A 323 14.93 8.59 17.23
CA GLU A 323 15.06 9.94 17.79
C GLU A 323 15.49 10.95 16.74
N ILE A 324 16.38 10.58 15.82
CA ILE A 324 16.75 11.39 14.64
C ILE A 324 15.50 11.65 13.80
N GLN A 325 14.75 10.61 13.46
CA GLN A 325 13.52 10.73 12.70
C GLN A 325 12.54 11.69 13.39
N LYS A 326 12.32 11.51 14.70
CA LYS A 326 11.44 12.39 15.49
C LYS A 326 11.93 13.85 15.53
N THR A 327 13.24 14.06 15.52
CA THR A 327 13.84 15.40 15.50
C THR A 327 13.58 16.08 14.15
N LEU A 328 13.80 15.37 13.05
CA LEU A 328 13.52 15.86 11.71
C LEU A 328 12.02 16.15 11.52
N GLU A 329 11.15 15.24 11.97
CA GLU A 329 9.69 15.44 11.97
C GLU A 329 9.25 16.68 12.77
N ALA A 330 10.01 17.08 13.80
CA ALA A 330 9.72 18.28 14.58
C ALA A 330 10.29 19.57 13.96
N GLN A 331 11.30 19.46 13.09
CA GLN A 331 11.93 20.59 12.40
C GLN A 331 11.23 20.92 11.07
N HIS A 332 10.54 19.97 10.46
CA HIS A 332 9.88 20.13 9.18
C HIS A 332 8.35 20.09 9.32
N GLU A 333 7.66 20.93 8.54
CA GLU A 333 6.21 20.86 8.46
C GLU A 333 5.74 19.70 7.55
N PRO A 334 4.58 19.08 7.86
CA PRO A 334 3.97 18.10 6.97
C PRO A 334 3.65 18.69 5.59
N LEU A 335 3.66 17.85 4.56
CA LEU A 335 3.29 18.26 3.20
C LEU A 335 1.85 18.79 3.18
N ARG A 336 1.65 19.99 2.62
CA ARG A 336 0.31 20.57 2.45
C ARG A 336 -0.43 19.87 1.32
N GLY A 337 -1.44 19.09 1.69
CA GLY A 337 -2.20 18.22 0.81
C GLY A 337 -3.41 18.88 0.16
N LEU A 338 -3.62 18.63 -1.13
CA LEU A 338 -4.88 18.88 -1.85
C LEU A 338 -5.46 17.54 -2.32
N GLU A 339 -6.60 17.16 -1.76
CA GLU A 339 -7.31 15.94 -2.14
C GLU A 339 -8.38 16.21 -3.19
N LEU A 340 -8.30 15.54 -4.34
CA LEU A 340 -9.31 15.58 -5.39
C LEU A 340 -10.19 14.33 -5.31
N PHE A 341 -11.48 14.47 -5.57
CA PHE A 341 -12.46 13.37 -5.48
C PHE A 341 -12.45 12.74 -4.08
N SER A 342 -12.45 13.61 -3.05
CA SER A 342 -12.07 13.22 -1.69
C SER A 342 -13.05 12.28 -1.00
N GLY A 343 -14.29 12.18 -1.50
CA GLY A 343 -15.32 11.35 -0.91
C GLY A 343 -15.53 11.69 0.57
N ALA A 344 -15.65 10.67 1.40
CA ALA A 344 -15.76 10.85 2.86
C ALA A 344 -14.39 10.91 3.57
N GLY A 345 -13.28 11.00 2.84
CA GLY A 345 -11.94 11.22 3.40
C GLY A 345 -11.21 9.99 3.89
N GLY A 346 -11.43 8.80 3.31
CA GLY A 346 -10.69 7.59 3.72
C GLY A 346 -9.19 7.63 3.38
N LEU A 347 -8.83 8.29 2.27
CA LEU A 347 -7.44 8.44 1.84
C LEU A 347 -6.72 9.50 2.70
N SER A 348 -7.29 10.69 2.87
CA SER A 348 -6.81 11.71 3.82
C SER A 348 -6.70 11.19 5.24
N ALA A 349 -7.70 10.46 5.75
CA ALA A 349 -7.66 9.92 7.11
C ALA A 349 -6.39 9.11 7.40
N GLY A 350 -5.92 8.31 6.44
CA GLY A 350 -4.69 7.54 6.60
C GLY A 350 -3.43 8.38 6.38
N LEU A 351 -3.43 9.25 5.36
CA LEU A 351 -2.30 10.13 5.07
C LEU A 351 -2.02 11.10 6.21
N ASP A 352 -3.05 11.73 6.77
CA ASP A 352 -2.94 12.65 7.91
C ASP A 352 -2.44 11.92 9.17
N GLN A 353 -2.90 10.68 9.41
CA GLN A 353 -2.40 9.84 10.51
C GLN A 353 -0.93 9.48 10.40
N SER A 354 -0.31 9.59 9.22
CA SER A 354 1.12 9.34 9.06
C SER A 354 1.99 10.42 9.70
N GLY A 355 1.46 11.62 9.91
CA GLY A 355 2.21 12.79 10.39
C GLY A 355 3.02 13.52 9.31
N PHE A 356 3.19 12.94 8.12
CA PHE A 356 3.98 13.53 7.03
C PHE A 356 3.16 14.32 6.01
N VAL A 357 1.85 14.17 6.04
CA VAL A 357 0.91 14.87 5.18
C VAL A 357 -0.12 15.54 6.06
N LYS A 358 -0.50 16.77 5.72
CA LYS A 358 -1.64 17.44 6.32
C LYS A 358 -2.54 17.93 5.20
N THR A 359 -3.73 17.35 5.10
CA THR A 359 -4.72 17.81 4.13
C THR A 359 -5.15 19.23 4.48
N LYS A 360 -5.00 20.18 3.54
CA LYS A 360 -5.40 21.58 3.70
C LYS A 360 -6.59 21.94 2.82
N TRP A 361 -6.73 21.25 1.69
CA TRP A 361 -7.82 21.45 0.74
C TRP A 361 -8.38 20.12 0.26
N ALA A 362 -9.69 20.06 0.03
CA ALA A 362 -10.36 18.89 -0.53
C ALA A 362 -11.45 19.31 -1.53
N VAL A 363 -11.60 18.60 -2.64
CA VAL A 363 -12.65 18.84 -3.63
C VAL A 363 -13.54 17.60 -3.74
N GLU A 364 -14.83 17.78 -3.46
CA GLU A 364 -15.82 16.70 -3.51
C GLU A 364 -17.14 17.18 -4.13
N TRP A 365 -17.62 16.45 -5.13
CA TRP A 365 -18.83 16.79 -5.85
C TRP A 365 -20.11 16.52 -5.04
N THR A 366 -20.16 15.40 -4.32
CA THR A 366 -21.35 14.94 -3.62
C THR A 366 -21.49 15.66 -2.27
N THR A 367 -22.58 16.40 -2.08
CA THR A 367 -22.82 17.19 -0.86
C THR A 367 -22.67 16.37 0.42
N SER A 368 -23.30 15.18 0.50
CA SER A 368 -23.22 14.31 1.68
C SER A 368 -21.78 13.93 2.05
N ALA A 369 -20.96 13.62 1.03
CA ALA A 369 -19.56 13.23 1.24
C ALA A 369 -18.70 14.44 1.64
N ALA A 370 -18.90 15.60 1.00
CA ALA A 370 -18.24 16.85 1.37
C ALA A 370 -18.57 17.27 2.80
N MET A 371 -19.82 17.13 3.24
CA MET A 371 -20.24 17.40 4.62
C MET A 371 -19.57 16.46 5.61
N SER A 372 -19.51 15.16 5.32
CA SER A 372 -18.76 14.21 6.14
C SER A 372 -17.29 14.55 6.20
N TYR A 373 -16.69 14.91 5.06
CA TYR A 373 -15.29 15.30 5.02
C TYR A 373 -15.02 16.50 5.95
N ALA A 374 -15.82 17.55 5.84
CA ALA A 374 -15.70 18.76 6.65
C ALA A 374 -15.90 18.48 8.15
N ALA A 375 -16.84 17.59 8.51
CA ALA A 375 -17.09 17.20 9.90
C ALA A 375 -15.88 16.52 10.56
N ASN A 376 -15.08 15.78 9.77
CA ASN A 376 -13.92 15.04 10.27
C ASN A 376 -12.58 15.80 10.08
N HIS A 377 -12.56 16.85 9.26
CA HIS A 377 -11.38 17.68 8.99
C HIS A 377 -11.72 19.17 9.14
N PRO A 378 -11.90 19.68 10.38
CA PRO A 378 -12.37 21.05 10.61
C PRO A 378 -11.39 22.13 10.13
N GLU A 379 -10.11 21.78 9.96
CA GLU A 379 -9.06 22.68 9.46
C GLU A 379 -8.92 22.65 7.93
N THR A 380 -9.64 21.77 7.24
CA THR A 380 -9.55 21.62 5.78
C THR A 380 -10.60 22.47 5.09
N VAL A 381 -10.19 23.21 4.06
CA VAL A 381 -11.12 23.89 3.17
C VAL A 381 -11.73 22.88 2.20
N VAL A 382 -13.04 22.62 2.32
CA VAL A 382 -13.76 21.65 1.49
C VAL A 382 -14.55 22.37 0.40
N TYR A 383 -14.14 22.18 -0.85
CA TYR A 383 -14.83 22.67 -2.03
C TYR A 383 -15.90 21.65 -2.45
N ASN A 384 -17.15 21.90 -2.06
CA ASN A 384 -18.27 21.09 -2.56
C ASN A 384 -18.65 21.50 -3.99
N GLN A 385 -17.82 21.09 -4.97
CA GLN A 385 -17.92 21.52 -6.37
C GLN A 385 -17.21 20.53 -7.33
N CYS A 386 -17.43 20.69 -8.64
CA CYS A 386 -16.72 19.96 -9.68
C CYS A 386 -15.24 20.32 -9.71
N VAL A 387 -14.36 19.32 -9.74
CA VAL A 387 -12.91 19.50 -9.92
C VAL A 387 -12.60 20.34 -11.17
N ASN A 388 -13.29 20.12 -12.29
CA ASN A 388 -13.06 20.90 -13.52
C ASN A 388 -13.48 22.36 -13.35
N ALA A 389 -14.55 22.65 -12.61
CA ALA A 389 -14.98 24.02 -12.34
C ALA A 389 -13.98 24.72 -11.42
N CYS A 390 -13.52 24.05 -10.36
CA CYS A 390 -12.47 24.55 -9.48
C CYS A 390 -11.17 24.83 -10.25
N LEU A 391 -10.74 23.90 -11.11
CA LEU A 391 -9.54 24.06 -11.93
C LEU A 391 -9.68 25.23 -12.91
N LYS A 392 -10.80 25.32 -13.63
CA LYS A 392 -11.07 26.43 -14.54
C LYS A 392 -11.03 27.77 -13.80
N HIS A 393 -11.66 27.86 -12.64
CA HIS A 393 -11.64 29.08 -11.82
C HIS A 393 -10.22 29.43 -11.38
N ALA A 394 -9.41 28.45 -10.94
CA ALA A 394 -8.02 28.68 -10.55
C ALA A 394 -7.18 29.19 -11.74
N VAL A 395 -7.32 28.58 -12.92
CA VAL A 395 -6.64 29.01 -14.16
C VAL A 395 -7.08 30.41 -14.58
N ASP A 396 -8.39 30.68 -14.64
CA ASP A 396 -8.90 31.99 -15.02
C ASP A 396 -8.45 33.08 -14.01
N THR A 397 -8.31 32.73 -12.72
CA THR A 397 -7.76 33.64 -11.69
C THR A 397 -6.28 33.93 -11.92
N GLU A 398 -5.46 32.90 -12.20
CA GLU A 398 -4.03 33.04 -12.47
C GLU A 398 -3.76 33.84 -13.75
N GLU A 399 -4.60 33.67 -14.77
CA GLU A 399 -4.56 34.45 -16.03
C GLU A 399 -5.10 35.89 -15.88
N GLY A 400 -5.46 36.32 -14.66
CA GLY A 400 -5.91 37.68 -14.36
C GLY A 400 -7.34 38.00 -14.79
N LYS A 401 -8.18 37.00 -15.08
CA LYS A 401 -9.57 37.18 -15.56
C LYS A 401 -10.60 37.44 -14.44
N SER A 402 -10.15 37.54 -13.18
CA SER A 402 -10.98 37.81 -11.99
C SER A 402 -12.37 37.15 -12.00
N PRO A 403 -12.46 35.80 -12.10
CA PRO A 403 -13.75 35.12 -12.13
C PRO A 403 -14.55 35.31 -10.84
N GLU A 404 -15.89 35.31 -10.95
CA GLU A 404 -16.76 35.32 -9.77
C GLU A 404 -16.58 34.04 -8.93
N PRO A 405 -16.64 34.13 -7.58
CA PRO A 405 -16.51 32.97 -6.71
C PRO A 405 -17.52 31.87 -7.02
N LEU A 406 -17.04 30.63 -7.07
CA LEU A 406 -17.90 29.47 -7.32
C LEU A 406 -18.91 29.28 -6.18
N PRO A 407 -20.18 28.97 -6.47
CA PRO A 407 -21.15 28.59 -5.44
C PRO A 407 -20.91 27.15 -4.99
N SER A 408 -21.19 26.86 -3.72
CA SER A 408 -21.30 25.49 -3.22
C SER A 408 -22.46 24.74 -3.90
N LEU A 409 -22.28 23.43 -4.17
CA LEU A 409 -23.34 22.55 -4.67
C LEU A 409 -24.39 22.22 -3.60
N ASN A 410 -24.11 22.53 -2.34
CA ASN A 410 -25.05 22.35 -1.25
C ASN A 410 -26.28 23.26 -1.45
N LYS A 411 -27.42 22.66 -1.79
CA LYS A 411 -28.66 23.40 -2.06
C LYS A 411 -29.23 24.11 -0.83
N ARG A 412 -28.84 23.70 0.38
CA ARG A 412 -29.31 24.28 1.65
C ARG A 412 -28.49 25.49 2.06
N VAL A 413 -27.20 25.50 1.72
CA VAL A 413 -26.24 26.56 2.06
C VAL A 413 -25.50 26.93 0.78
N ARG A 414 -26.03 27.91 0.04
CA ARG A 414 -25.42 28.42 -1.20
C ARG A 414 -24.34 29.45 -0.90
N GLU A 415 -23.36 29.05 -0.11
CA GLU A 415 -22.21 29.89 0.20
C GLU A 415 -21.28 30.04 -1.02
N LYS A 416 -20.62 31.20 -1.10
CA LYS A 416 -19.53 31.41 -2.05
C LYS A 416 -18.30 30.67 -1.52
N LEU A 417 -17.73 29.81 -2.34
CA LEU A 417 -16.51 29.08 -2.01
C LEU A 417 -15.31 30.04 -1.98
N PRO A 418 -14.34 29.81 -1.08
CA PRO A 418 -13.10 30.59 -1.08
C PRO A 418 -12.30 30.37 -2.39
N PRO A 419 -11.29 31.20 -2.67
CA PRO A 419 -10.39 30.95 -3.79
C PRO A 419 -9.58 29.66 -3.59
N MET A 420 -9.36 28.92 -4.67
CA MET A 420 -8.48 27.75 -4.71
C MET A 420 -7.04 28.13 -4.35
N PRO A 421 -6.24 27.19 -3.80
CA PRO A 421 -4.83 27.44 -3.51
C PRO A 421 -4.03 27.80 -4.77
N LYS A 422 -3.05 28.69 -4.59
CA LYS A 422 -2.16 29.16 -5.65
C LYS A 422 -1.02 28.17 -5.92
N PRO A 423 -0.37 28.23 -7.11
CA PRO A 423 0.89 27.52 -7.34
C PRO A 423 1.92 27.80 -6.23
N GLY A 424 2.53 26.74 -5.69
CA GLY A 424 3.46 26.82 -4.56
C GLY A 424 2.83 26.65 -3.17
N GLU A 425 1.50 26.74 -3.03
CA GLU A 425 0.81 26.48 -1.75
C GLU A 425 0.53 24.98 -1.51
N VAL A 426 0.47 24.19 -2.59
CA VAL A 426 0.21 22.74 -2.55
C VAL A 426 1.49 21.97 -2.78
N ASP A 427 1.89 21.16 -1.81
CA ASP A 427 3.07 20.28 -1.93
C ASP A 427 2.70 18.88 -2.44
N PHE A 428 1.51 18.38 -2.10
CA PHE A 428 1.09 17.02 -2.44
C PHE A 428 -0.35 17.00 -2.97
N ILE A 429 -0.55 16.48 -4.19
CA ILE A 429 -1.89 16.23 -4.75
C ILE A 429 -2.21 14.75 -4.72
N TYR A 430 -3.39 14.39 -4.25
CA TYR A 430 -3.84 13.00 -4.30
C TYR A 430 -5.33 12.89 -4.55
N GLY A 431 -5.76 11.73 -5.04
CA GLY A 431 -7.18 11.51 -5.30
C GLY A 431 -7.48 10.19 -5.98
N GLY A 432 -8.76 9.81 -5.95
CA GLY A 432 -9.29 8.62 -6.62
C GLY A 432 -10.25 9.02 -7.74
N PRO A 433 -9.76 9.48 -8.92
CA PRO A 433 -10.65 9.90 -9.99
C PRO A 433 -11.53 8.72 -10.43
N PRO A 434 -12.86 8.92 -10.60
CA PRO A 434 -13.68 7.91 -11.24
C PRO A 434 -13.15 7.65 -12.65
N CYS A 435 -13.23 6.41 -13.14
CA CYS A 435 -12.63 5.99 -14.43
C CYS A 435 -13.19 6.69 -15.69
N GLN A 436 -14.02 7.73 -15.55
CA GLN A 436 -14.64 8.47 -16.63
C GLN A 436 -14.05 9.90 -16.71
N GLY A 437 -13.09 10.08 -17.62
CA GLY A 437 -12.61 11.38 -18.06
C GLY A 437 -11.27 11.80 -17.45
N TYR A 438 -10.22 11.82 -18.26
CA TYR A 438 -8.93 12.41 -17.90
C TYR A 438 -8.69 13.65 -18.76
N SER A 439 -8.48 14.81 -18.13
CA SER A 439 -7.97 16.02 -18.77
C SER A 439 -7.04 16.78 -17.82
N LYS A 440 -6.07 17.49 -18.42
CA LYS A 440 -4.84 18.15 -17.93
C LYS A 440 -4.77 18.55 -16.44
N MET A 441 -3.62 18.28 -15.82
CA MET A 441 -3.26 18.60 -14.43
C MET A 441 -2.08 19.60 -14.36
N ASN A 442 -2.01 20.40 -13.28
CA ASN A 442 -0.95 21.36 -13.00
C ASN A 442 0.28 20.73 -12.31
N HIS A 443 1.39 21.48 -12.22
CA HIS A 443 2.69 21.02 -11.71
C HIS A 443 2.79 21.16 -10.16
N HIS A 444 2.94 20.05 -9.43
CA HIS A 444 3.10 19.95 -7.97
C HIS A 444 4.28 19.06 -7.54
N LYS A 445 4.73 19.08 -6.28
CA LYS A 445 5.96 18.35 -5.89
C LYS A 445 5.79 16.83 -5.89
N PHE A 446 4.71 16.34 -5.28
CA PHE A 446 4.34 14.91 -5.24
C PHE A 446 2.91 14.70 -5.74
N PHE A 447 2.62 13.48 -6.23
CA PHE A 447 1.24 13.05 -6.44
C PHE A 447 0.99 11.57 -6.12
N LEU A 448 -0.26 11.25 -5.76
CA LEU A 448 -0.76 9.89 -5.56
C LEU A 448 -2.13 9.73 -6.22
N LEU A 449 -2.25 8.81 -7.16
CA LEU A 449 -3.55 8.44 -7.74
C LEU A 449 -3.93 7.02 -7.34
N GLU A 450 -5.13 6.87 -6.82
CA GLU A 450 -5.72 5.57 -6.47
C GLU A 450 -6.81 5.20 -7.48
N ASN A 451 -6.91 3.92 -7.82
CA ASN A 451 -8.03 3.42 -8.60
C ASN A 451 -8.33 1.93 -8.35
N VAL A 452 -9.48 1.48 -8.88
CA VAL A 452 -9.84 0.06 -8.90
C VAL A 452 -9.03 -0.71 -9.94
N ASP A 453 -8.89 -2.03 -9.73
CA ASP A 453 -8.12 -2.91 -10.61
C ASP A 453 -8.66 -2.98 -12.04
N GLY A 454 -9.96 -2.72 -12.23
CA GLY A 454 -10.58 -2.58 -13.56
C GLY A 454 -9.97 -1.48 -14.45
N LEU A 455 -9.15 -0.57 -13.90
CA LEU A 455 -8.36 0.39 -14.70
C LEU A 455 -7.42 -0.31 -15.69
N PHE A 456 -6.92 -1.50 -15.34
CA PHE A 456 -6.07 -2.30 -16.24
C PHE A 456 -6.83 -2.83 -17.45
N ASP A 457 -8.14 -3.01 -17.34
CA ASP A 457 -8.99 -3.54 -18.40
C ASP A 457 -9.54 -2.43 -19.32
N PHE A 458 -9.26 -1.15 -19.00
CA PHE A 458 -9.70 -0.02 -19.81
C PHE A 458 -8.86 0.12 -21.09
N ASN A 459 -9.53 0.01 -22.23
CA ASN A 459 -8.94 0.23 -23.55
C ASN A 459 -9.34 1.61 -24.09
N SER A 460 -8.37 2.48 -24.36
CA SER A 460 -8.63 3.77 -25.01
C SER A 460 -8.91 3.56 -26.50
N ASN A 461 -9.84 4.34 -27.07
CA ASN A 461 -10.25 4.25 -28.48
C ASN A 461 -10.80 2.87 -28.90
N ALA A 462 -11.37 2.12 -27.95
CA ALA A 462 -12.04 0.87 -28.26
C ALA A 462 -13.51 1.10 -28.61
N GLU A 463 -14.04 0.31 -29.55
CA GLU A 463 -15.46 0.34 -29.92
C GLU A 463 -16.24 -0.69 -29.10
N GLN A 464 -17.44 -0.34 -28.66
CA GLN A 464 -18.37 -1.29 -28.06
C GLN A 464 -19.13 -2.03 -29.15
N ASN A 465 -18.96 -3.35 -29.21
CA ASN A 465 -19.75 -4.23 -30.05
C ASN A 465 -20.50 -5.24 -29.15
N GLY A 466 -21.72 -4.87 -28.74
CA GLY A 466 -22.49 -5.60 -27.72
C GLY A 466 -21.81 -5.55 -26.34
N ASN A 467 -21.69 -6.70 -25.66
CA ASN A 467 -21.01 -6.80 -24.36
C ASN A 467 -19.47 -6.95 -24.47
N ARG A 468 -18.90 -6.86 -25.67
CA ARG A 468 -17.45 -7.00 -25.90
C ARG A 468 -16.87 -5.68 -26.38
N THR A 469 -15.74 -5.32 -25.80
CA THR A 469 -14.92 -4.19 -26.25
C THR A 469 -13.97 -4.71 -27.33
N VAL A 470 -14.04 -4.14 -28.53
CA VAL A 470 -13.24 -4.54 -29.69
C VAL A 470 -12.29 -3.40 -30.06
N GLY A 471 -11.01 -3.72 -30.25
CA GLY A 471 -9.98 -2.74 -30.58
C GLY A 471 -9.52 -1.89 -29.38
N GLY A 472 -8.87 -0.77 -29.69
CA GLY A 472 -8.30 0.17 -28.72
C GLY A 472 -6.95 -0.23 -28.11
N TYR A 473 -6.30 0.72 -27.46
CA TYR A 473 -5.02 0.52 -26.79
C TYR A 473 -5.23 -0.15 -25.44
N LYS A 474 -4.71 -1.37 -25.28
CA LYS A 474 -4.75 -2.10 -24.01
C LYS A 474 -4.11 -1.28 -22.89
N MET A 475 -4.73 -1.26 -21.71
CA MET A 475 -4.30 -0.44 -20.57
C MET A 475 -4.15 1.05 -20.91
N GLY A 476 -5.00 1.58 -21.81
CA GLY A 476 -4.87 2.93 -22.34
C GLY A 476 -4.87 4.02 -21.26
N ALA A 477 -5.66 3.85 -20.20
CA ALA A 477 -5.68 4.79 -19.08
C ALA A 477 -4.36 4.78 -18.27
N VAL A 478 -3.80 3.61 -17.97
CA VAL A 478 -2.53 3.48 -17.26
C VAL A 478 -1.41 4.11 -18.09
N LYS A 479 -1.35 3.79 -19.39
CA LYS A 479 -0.38 4.36 -20.33
C LYS A 479 -0.49 5.88 -20.43
N PHE A 480 -1.71 6.40 -20.51
CA PHE A 480 -1.98 7.83 -20.53
C PHE A 480 -1.47 8.52 -19.25
N ILE A 481 -1.76 7.97 -18.08
CA ILE A 481 -1.26 8.53 -16.80
C ILE A 481 0.26 8.54 -16.79
N LEU A 482 0.91 7.42 -17.14
CA LEU A 482 2.37 7.34 -17.20
C LEU A 482 2.96 8.38 -18.16
N SER A 483 2.45 8.43 -19.40
CA SER A 483 2.93 9.34 -20.44
C SER A 483 2.72 10.81 -20.04
N ALA A 484 1.53 11.16 -19.53
CA ALA A 484 1.23 12.52 -19.08
C ALA A 484 2.14 12.97 -17.94
N MET A 485 2.38 12.13 -16.93
CA MET A 485 3.22 12.52 -15.80
C MET A 485 4.71 12.62 -16.19
N ILE A 486 5.19 11.72 -17.05
CA ILE A 486 6.53 11.82 -17.64
C ILE A 486 6.67 13.12 -18.44
N SER A 487 5.67 13.46 -19.24
CA SER A 487 5.64 14.71 -20.03
C SER A 487 5.80 15.94 -19.13
N LEU A 488 5.17 15.93 -17.96
CA LEU A 488 5.21 16.99 -16.95
C LEU A 488 6.47 16.96 -16.07
N GLY A 489 7.49 16.17 -16.43
CA GLY A 489 8.77 16.11 -15.71
C GLY A 489 8.71 15.37 -14.37
N TYR A 490 7.81 14.40 -14.21
CA TYR A 490 7.76 13.54 -13.02
C TYR A 490 8.51 12.23 -13.21
N GLN A 491 9.08 11.75 -12.10
CA GLN A 491 9.31 10.34 -11.88
C GLN A 491 7.99 9.70 -11.46
N ILE A 492 7.71 8.49 -11.92
CA ILE A 492 6.45 7.79 -11.65
C ILE A 492 6.65 6.28 -11.63
N HIS A 493 5.96 5.62 -10.72
CA HIS A 493 5.77 4.17 -10.77
C HIS A 493 4.36 3.79 -10.30
N PHE A 494 3.97 2.54 -10.55
CA PHE A 494 2.66 2.05 -10.11
C PHE A 494 2.70 0.62 -9.62
N ARG A 495 1.77 0.29 -8.71
CA ARG A 495 1.58 -1.06 -8.19
C ARG A 495 0.11 -1.38 -7.98
N LEU A 496 -0.19 -2.67 -7.97
CA LEU A 496 -1.45 -3.21 -7.46
C LEU A 496 -1.20 -3.63 -6.01
N LEU A 497 -1.93 -3.04 -5.05
CA LEU A 497 -1.77 -3.29 -3.61
C LEU A 497 -3.07 -3.85 -3.04
N ASN A 498 -2.98 -4.82 -2.12
CA ASN A 498 -4.14 -5.31 -1.36
C ASN A 498 -4.18 -4.67 0.02
N ALA A 499 -5.25 -3.95 0.36
CA ALA A 499 -5.41 -3.32 1.66
C ALA A 499 -5.31 -4.30 2.86
N GLY A 500 -5.69 -5.56 2.67
CA GLY A 500 -5.55 -6.60 3.67
C GLY A 500 -4.10 -6.84 4.11
N GLN A 501 -3.13 -6.58 3.22
CA GLN A 501 -1.69 -6.69 3.50
C GLN A 501 -1.18 -5.58 4.44
N TYR A 502 -2.00 -4.57 4.71
CA TYR A 502 -1.64 -3.39 5.50
C TYR A 502 -2.52 -3.24 6.74
N GLY A 503 -3.23 -4.30 7.14
CA GLY A 503 -4.03 -4.33 8.38
C GLY A 503 -5.49 -3.91 8.21
N ALA A 504 -5.99 -3.77 6.98
CA ALA A 504 -7.43 -3.67 6.77
C ALA A 504 -8.08 -5.06 6.98
N PRO A 505 -9.23 -5.16 7.65
CA PRO A 505 -9.94 -6.43 7.86
C PRO A 505 -10.65 -6.92 6.59
N GLN A 506 -10.17 -6.53 5.42
CA GLN A 506 -10.81 -6.74 4.13
C GLN A 506 -9.75 -6.91 3.05
N SER A 507 -10.02 -7.82 2.12
CA SER A 507 -9.26 -7.89 0.87
C SER A 507 -9.81 -6.90 -0.16
N ARG A 508 -8.99 -5.93 -0.56
CA ARG A 508 -9.36 -4.88 -1.51
C ARG A 508 -8.15 -4.45 -2.31
N LEU A 509 -8.15 -4.77 -3.60
CA LEU A 509 -7.08 -4.42 -4.54
C LEU A 509 -7.24 -2.98 -5.04
N ARG A 510 -6.16 -2.20 -5.00
CA ARG A 510 -6.02 -0.85 -5.53
C ARG A 510 -4.83 -0.71 -6.45
N VAL A 511 -5.03 -0.04 -7.58
CA VAL A 511 -3.96 0.47 -8.43
C VAL A 511 -3.50 1.78 -7.82
N ILE A 512 -2.24 1.86 -7.42
CA ILE A 512 -1.66 3.08 -6.87
C ILE A 512 -0.57 3.55 -7.83
N PHE A 513 -0.66 4.81 -8.24
CA PHE A 513 0.43 5.54 -8.88
C PHE A 513 1.03 6.47 -7.83
N LEU A 514 2.36 6.44 -7.72
CA LEU A 514 3.12 7.41 -6.95
C LEU A 514 4.09 8.11 -7.90
N GLY A 515 4.19 9.41 -7.77
CA GLY A 515 5.23 10.15 -8.46
C GLY A 515 5.69 11.39 -7.71
N ALA A 516 6.87 11.82 -8.11
CA ALA A 516 7.60 12.93 -7.53
C ALA A 516 8.28 13.71 -8.65
N LYS A 517 8.46 15.02 -8.48
CA LYS A 517 9.33 15.78 -9.38
C LYS A 517 10.73 15.16 -9.40
N ARG A 518 11.41 15.27 -10.54
CA ARG A 518 12.69 14.60 -10.81
C ARG A 518 13.84 14.97 -9.85
N TYR A 519 13.82 16.17 -9.30
CA TYR A 519 14.77 16.61 -8.27
C TYR A 519 14.42 16.12 -6.85
N LEU A 520 13.30 15.41 -6.66
CA LEU A 520 12.88 14.83 -5.38
C LEU A 520 13.04 13.30 -5.41
N PRO A 521 13.22 12.64 -4.25
CA PRO A 521 13.21 11.18 -4.22
C PRO A 521 11.82 10.63 -4.58
N LEU A 522 11.78 9.64 -5.48
CA LEU A 522 10.56 8.88 -5.77
C LEU A 522 10.23 7.97 -4.56
N PRO A 523 9.07 8.13 -3.90
CA PRO A 523 8.71 7.29 -2.75
C PRO A 523 8.60 5.81 -3.12
N MET A 524 9.06 4.93 -2.25
CA MET A 524 8.90 3.48 -2.44
C MET A 524 7.55 3.01 -1.91
N PHE A 525 6.92 2.04 -2.58
CA PHE A 525 5.70 1.44 -2.05
C PHE A 525 5.92 0.69 -0.73
N PRO A 526 4.93 0.71 0.18
CA PRO A 526 5.08 0.06 1.48
C PRO A 526 5.09 -1.46 1.32
N ILE A 527 6.01 -2.12 2.02
CA ILE A 527 6.05 -3.60 2.08
C ILE A 527 4.88 -4.12 2.92
N PRO A 528 4.29 -5.29 2.57
CA PRO A 528 3.24 -5.92 3.36
C PRO A 528 3.62 -6.12 4.84
N THR A 529 2.72 -5.74 5.74
CA THR A 529 2.87 -5.94 7.20
C THR A 529 2.03 -7.12 7.71
N HIS A 530 0.93 -7.43 7.02
CA HIS A 530 0.01 -8.51 7.37
C HIS A 530 -0.09 -9.53 6.24
N CYS A 531 -0.28 -10.79 6.58
CA CYS A 531 -0.58 -11.84 5.61
C CYS A 531 -2.01 -11.64 5.05
N THR A 532 -2.31 -12.26 3.92
CA THR A 532 -3.68 -12.34 3.39
C THR A 532 -4.15 -13.78 3.34
N ALA A 533 -5.44 -13.98 3.53
CA ALA A 533 -6.07 -15.29 3.35
C ALA A 533 -6.36 -15.63 1.87
N ASP A 534 -6.28 -14.64 0.98
CA ASP A 534 -6.51 -14.81 -0.45
C ASP A 534 -5.25 -15.28 -1.20
N ASP A 535 -5.48 -15.90 -2.37
CA ASP A 535 -4.43 -16.26 -3.30
C ASP A 535 -3.56 -15.05 -3.70
N VAL A 536 -2.29 -15.34 -4.00
CA VAL A 536 -1.35 -14.36 -4.55
C VAL A 536 -1.92 -13.79 -5.86
N TYR A 537 -2.36 -12.54 -5.82
CA TYR A 537 -2.86 -11.85 -7.00
C TYR A 537 -1.73 -11.63 -8.02
N LYS A 538 -2.03 -11.72 -9.31
CA LYS A 538 -1.07 -11.44 -10.39
C LYS A 538 -1.78 -10.83 -11.58
N ARG A 539 -1.13 -9.89 -12.27
CA ARG A 539 -1.69 -9.25 -13.47
C ARG A 539 -0.70 -9.33 -14.63
N LYS A 540 -1.14 -9.86 -15.78
CA LYS A 540 -0.34 -9.84 -17.01
C LYS A 540 -0.42 -8.46 -17.65
N LEU A 541 0.72 -7.95 -18.08
CA LEU A 541 0.84 -6.67 -18.76
C LEU A 541 0.84 -6.86 -20.29
N PRO A 542 0.49 -5.82 -21.07
CA PRO A 542 0.53 -5.83 -22.53
C PRO A 542 1.92 -6.16 -23.11
N THR A 543 2.99 -5.90 -22.36
CA THR A 543 4.37 -6.25 -22.72
C THR A 543 4.69 -7.74 -22.62
N GLY A 544 3.76 -8.55 -22.08
CA GLY A 544 3.98 -9.97 -21.76
C GLY A 544 4.48 -10.21 -20.33
N ASP A 545 4.89 -9.15 -19.63
CA ASP A 545 5.36 -9.23 -18.24
C ASP A 545 4.21 -9.51 -17.26
N THR A 546 4.55 -9.91 -16.03
CA THR A 546 3.56 -10.12 -14.96
C THR A 546 3.88 -9.23 -13.76
N LEU A 547 2.88 -8.45 -13.35
CA LEU A 547 2.88 -7.67 -12.12
C LEU A 547 2.55 -8.60 -10.94
N TYR A 548 3.51 -8.73 -10.04
CA TYR A 548 3.39 -9.47 -8.79
C TYR A 548 3.26 -8.53 -7.58
N PRO A 549 2.71 -9.00 -6.45
CA PRO A 549 2.70 -8.29 -5.19
C PRO A 549 4.11 -7.91 -4.73
N LEU A 550 4.20 -6.92 -3.85
CA LEU A 550 5.45 -6.57 -3.18
C LEU A 550 5.84 -7.67 -2.19
N VAL A 551 7.14 -7.86 -2.03
CA VAL A 551 7.75 -8.81 -1.09
C VAL A 551 8.79 -8.10 -0.26
N ARG A 552 9.03 -8.58 0.96
CA ARG A 552 10.10 -8.07 1.82
C ARG A 552 11.49 -8.40 1.26
N PHE A 553 11.66 -9.62 0.74
CA PHE A 553 12.90 -10.04 0.07
C PHE A 553 12.59 -10.53 -1.34
N ARG A 554 13.30 -9.98 -2.33
CA ARG A 554 13.28 -10.44 -3.73
C ARG A 554 14.70 -10.85 -4.14
N PRO A 555 14.95 -12.14 -4.46
CA PRO A 555 16.25 -12.55 -4.96
C PRO A 555 16.53 -11.91 -6.32
N TYR A 556 17.79 -11.52 -6.57
CA TYR A 556 18.18 -10.79 -7.77
C TYR A 556 18.09 -11.67 -9.05
N ASP A 557 18.49 -12.95 -8.94
CA ASP A 557 18.52 -13.92 -10.05
C ASP A 557 17.30 -14.86 -10.08
N ALA A 558 16.28 -14.66 -9.23
CA ALA A 558 15.14 -15.56 -9.20
C ALA A 558 14.20 -15.31 -10.36
N ASP A 559 13.97 -16.36 -11.17
CA ASP A 559 12.75 -16.45 -11.97
C ASP A 559 11.55 -16.27 -11.03
N LEU A 560 10.62 -15.38 -11.38
CA LEU A 560 9.53 -14.95 -10.48
C LEU A 560 8.59 -16.11 -10.09
N THR A 561 8.64 -17.23 -10.80
CA THR A 561 8.06 -18.53 -10.43
C THR A 561 8.61 -19.08 -9.11
N ASN A 562 9.91 -18.94 -8.85
CA ASN A 562 10.52 -19.32 -7.56
C ASN A 562 10.32 -18.24 -6.48
N ALA A 563 10.10 -16.98 -6.86
CA ALA A 563 9.77 -15.89 -5.94
C ALA A 563 8.36 -16.00 -5.32
N LEU A 564 7.51 -16.90 -5.83
CA LEU A 564 6.16 -17.15 -5.30
C LEU A 564 6.16 -17.51 -3.81
N VAL A 565 7.21 -18.17 -3.33
CA VAL A 565 7.35 -18.52 -1.91
C VAL A 565 7.45 -17.25 -1.04
N HIS A 566 8.15 -16.20 -1.49
CA HIS A 566 8.27 -14.94 -0.73
C HIS A 566 6.99 -14.09 -0.74
N LEU A 567 6.04 -14.37 -1.65
CA LEU A 567 4.82 -13.58 -1.82
C LEU A 567 3.73 -13.85 -0.76
N GLN A 568 3.97 -14.80 0.15
CA GLN A 568 2.93 -15.35 1.02
C GLN A 568 3.15 -15.10 2.52
N TYR A 569 4.26 -14.46 2.90
CA TYR A 569 4.63 -14.25 4.31
C TYR A 569 4.67 -12.78 4.68
N ALA A 570 4.29 -12.49 5.93
CA ALA A 570 4.40 -11.16 6.51
C ALA A 570 4.61 -11.25 8.04
N PRO A 571 4.99 -10.13 8.69
CA PRO A 571 5.16 -10.07 10.14
C PRO A 571 3.92 -10.32 10.99
N LEU A 572 2.71 -10.05 10.49
CA LEU A 572 1.47 -10.09 11.28
C LEU A 572 0.39 -10.95 10.60
N LEU A 573 -0.53 -11.50 11.41
CA LEU A 573 -1.67 -12.26 10.90
C LEU A 573 -2.67 -11.32 10.22
N PRO A 574 -3.52 -11.81 9.30
CA PRO A 574 -4.61 -11.00 8.76
C PRO A 574 -5.50 -10.48 9.90
N VAL A 575 -5.94 -9.22 9.81
CA VAL A 575 -7.00 -8.72 10.68
C VAL A 575 -8.31 -9.35 10.21
N THR A 576 -8.98 -10.07 11.11
CA THR A 576 -10.21 -10.82 10.76
C THR A 576 -11.47 -9.96 10.93
N VAL A 577 -12.60 -10.47 10.43
CA VAL A 577 -13.91 -9.88 10.67
C VAL A 577 -14.23 -9.86 12.16
N GLU A 578 -13.95 -10.95 12.88
CA GLU A 578 -14.09 -11.04 14.34
C GLU A 578 -13.19 -10.02 15.05
N ASP A 579 -11.94 -9.85 14.60
CA ASP A 579 -11.07 -8.81 15.15
C ASP A 579 -11.69 -7.43 14.97
N ALA A 580 -12.39 -7.17 13.87
CA ALA A 580 -13.00 -5.88 13.60
C ALA A 580 -14.30 -5.61 14.37
N ILE A 581 -15.16 -6.61 14.62
CA ILE A 581 -16.56 -6.35 15.05
C ILE A 581 -17.02 -7.09 16.32
N SER A 582 -16.18 -7.91 16.94
CA SER A 582 -16.59 -8.76 18.07
C SER A 582 -16.95 -8.03 19.36
N ASP A 583 -16.49 -6.79 19.55
CA ASP A 583 -16.79 -5.89 20.68
C ASP A 583 -18.11 -5.12 20.51
N LEU A 584 -18.76 -5.21 19.33
CA LEU A 584 -20.00 -4.48 19.04
C LEU A 584 -21.24 -5.09 19.74
N PRO A 585 -22.20 -4.25 20.21
CA PRO A 585 -23.46 -4.72 20.79
C PRO A 585 -24.28 -5.60 19.85
N LYS A 586 -24.42 -6.88 20.19
CA LYS A 586 -25.12 -7.86 19.34
C LYS A 586 -26.62 -7.57 19.22
N PHE A 587 -27.17 -7.80 18.04
CA PHE A 587 -28.61 -7.83 17.81
C PHE A 587 -29.00 -8.65 16.57
N ASP A 588 -30.24 -9.12 16.55
CA ASP A 588 -30.87 -9.82 15.42
C ASP A 588 -32.07 -9.09 14.87
N TRP A 589 -32.46 -9.50 13.67
CA TRP A 589 -33.74 -9.17 13.08
C TRP A 589 -34.86 -10.05 13.63
N ILE A 590 -36.05 -9.46 13.76
CA ILE A 590 -37.28 -10.22 14.04
C ILE A 590 -37.74 -10.85 12.72
N ASP A 591 -37.99 -12.16 12.76
CA ASP A 591 -38.64 -12.88 11.67
C ASP A 591 -40.13 -12.49 11.65
N PRO A 592 -40.66 -11.97 10.53
CA PRO A 592 -42.08 -11.62 10.43
C PRO A 592 -42.99 -12.84 10.22
N HIS A 593 -42.45 -14.02 9.89
CA HIS A 593 -43.20 -15.27 9.63
C HIS A 593 -44.37 -15.12 8.63
N VAL A 594 -44.18 -14.33 7.57
CA VAL A 594 -45.19 -14.12 6.52
C VAL A 594 -45.07 -15.19 5.43
N VAL A 595 -43.86 -15.60 5.06
CA VAL A 595 -43.61 -16.63 4.03
C VAL A 595 -43.34 -18.00 4.67
N PHE A 596 -42.60 -18.06 5.77
CA PHE A 596 -42.29 -19.27 6.52
C PHE A 596 -42.93 -19.24 7.91
N ALA A 597 -43.73 -20.26 8.24
CA ALA A 597 -44.34 -20.40 9.55
C ALA A 597 -43.28 -20.58 10.65
N SER A 598 -43.55 -20.04 11.84
CA SER A 598 -42.72 -20.27 13.03
C SER A 598 -42.67 -21.76 13.39
N THR A 599 -41.53 -22.22 13.90
CA THR A 599 -41.30 -23.60 14.34
C THR A 599 -40.87 -23.65 15.80
N ASP A 600 -41.05 -24.78 16.48
CA ASP A 600 -40.61 -24.94 17.89
C ASP A 600 -39.09 -24.74 18.05
N ASN A 601 -38.32 -25.13 17.04
CA ASN A 601 -36.87 -24.92 17.03
C ASN A 601 -36.52 -23.42 16.95
N ASP A 602 -37.28 -22.63 16.19
CA ASP A 602 -37.08 -21.18 16.13
C ASP A 602 -37.42 -20.51 17.46
N LEU A 603 -38.54 -20.90 18.11
CA LEU A 603 -38.89 -20.42 19.46
C LEU A 603 -37.80 -20.75 20.50
N SER A 604 -37.24 -21.96 20.44
CA SER A 604 -36.12 -22.38 21.29
C SER A 604 -34.85 -21.57 21.01
N GLU A 605 -34.52 -21.31 19.74
CA GLU A 605 -33.39 -20.47 19.37
C GLU A 605 -33.56 -19.03 19.86
N ILE A 606 -34.76 -18.44 19.69
CA ILE A 606 -35.09 -17.11 20.21
C ILE A 606 -34.82 -17.05 21.72
N GLY A 607 -35.28 -18.05 22.48
CA GLY A 607 -35.02 -18.14 23.93
C GLY A 607 -33.53 -18.18 24.26
N ARG A 608 -32.76 -19.05 23.58
CA ARG A 608 -31.29 -19.15 23.78
C ARG A 608 -30.56 -17.84 23.48
N ARG A 609 -30.94 -17.17 22.39
CA ARG A 609 -30.30 -15.90 21.97
C ARG A 609 -30.68 -14.74 22.90
N HIS A 610 -31.89 -14.74 23.45
CA HIS A 610 -32.30 -13.79 24.48
C HIS A 610 -31.46 -13.97 25.76
N LEU A 611 -31.21 -15.20 26.21
CA LEU A 611 -30.34 -15.50 27.35
C LEU A 611 -28.88 -15.05 27.13
N GLN A 612 -28.43 -14.96 25.87
CA GLN A 612 -27.13 -14.38 25.50
C GLN A 612 -27.11 -12.84 25.48
N GLY A 613 -28.22 -12.19 25.84
CA GLY A 613 -28.37 -10.73 25.82
C GLY A 613 -28.54 -10.13 24.42
N ILE A 614 -28.81 -10.94 23.40
CA ILE A 614 -28.94 -10.46 22.01
C ILE A 614 -30.33 -9.82 21.83
N LYS A 615 -30.36 -8.51 21.57
CA LYS A 615 -31.60 -7.77 21.32
C LYS A 615 -32.18 -8.12 19.94
N ARG A 616 -33.49 -7.95 19.77
CA ARG A 616 -34.18 -8.17 18.49
C ARG A 616 -34.88 -6.90 18.03
N PHE A 617 -34.82 -6.59 16.75
CA PHE A 617 -35.42 -5.40 16.15
C PHE A 617 -36.28 -5.76 14.94
N SER A 618 -37.43 -5.11 14.81
CA SER A 618 -38.27 -5.23 13.61
C SER A 618 -37.62 -4.50 12.44
N VAL A 619 -37.54 -5.18 11.29
CA VAL A 619 -36.89 -4.68 10.07
C VAL A 619 -37.90 -4.29 9.01
N VAL A 620 -39.02 -5.02 8.96
CA VAL A 620 -40.07 -4.83 7.95
C VAL A 620 -40.62 -3.41 8.12
N PRO A 621 -40.68 -2.59 7.05
CA PRO A 621 -41.33 -1.28 7.11
C PRO A 621 -42.76 -1.43 7.61
N ASP A 622 -43.13 -0.61 8.59
CA ASP A 622 -44.49 -0.54 9.10
C ASP A 622 -45.19 0.63 8.37
N PRO A 623 -46.28 0.39 7.62
CA PRO A 623 -47.00 1.44 6.90
C PRO A 623 -47.47 2.59 7.81
N ASP A 624 -47.72 2.32 9.09
CA ASP A 624 -48.32 3.26 10.04
C ASP A 624 -47.31 3.83 11.06
N ALA A 625 -46.11 3.25 11.19
CA ALA A 625 -45.11 3.61 12.21
C ALA A 625 -43.79 4.20 11.65
N ASP A 626 -43.78 4.62 10.37
CA ASP A 626 -42.62 5.16 9.65
C ASP A 626 -41.94 6.38 10.32
N SER A 627 -42.56 6.98 11.35
CA SER A 627 -42.01 8.11 12.12
C SER A 627 -41.25 7.73 13.40
N ILE A 628 -41.44 6.54 14.00
CA ILE A 628 -40.97 6.26 15.38
C ILE A 628 -39.57 5.61 15.41
N ARG A 629 -39.20 4.81 14.41
CA ARG A 629 -37.85 4.19 14.32
C ARG A 629 -37.33 4.20 12.87
N PRO A 630 -36.53 5.19 12.47
CA PRO A 630 -36.06 5.34 11.08
C PRO A 630 -35.11 4.22 10.63
N TYR A 631 -34.47 3.52 11.57
CA TYR A 631 -33.43 2.52 11.33
C TYR A 631 -33.66 1.24 12.13
N CYS A 632 -33.13 0.12 11.68
CA CYS A 632 -33.17 -1.15 12.42
C CYS A 632 -31.84 -1.38 13.17
N GLY A 633 -31.88 -1.32 14.50
CA GLY A 633 -30.70 -1.49 15.37
C GLY A 633 -30.55 -0.33 16.35
N TYR A 634 -29.31 -0.01 16.71
CA TYR A 634 -28.98 1.03 17.68
C TYR A 634 -28.84 2.39 17.00
N ASN A 635 -29.90 3.20 17.04
CA ASN A 635 -29.96 4.53 16.42
C ASN A 635 -29.24 5.64 17.22
N LYS A 636 -29.05 5.44 18.53
CA LYS A 636 -28.30 6.34 19.41
C LYS A 636 -26.93 5.75 19.71
N LYS A 637 -26.00 6.62 20.12
CA LYS A 637 -24.72 6.19 20.69
C LYS A 637 -24.99 5.20 21.83
N THR A 638 -24.39 4.03 21.74
CA THR A 638 -24.60 2.92 22.67
C THR A 638 -23.26 2.49 23.23
N PRO A 639 -23.13 2.21 24.54
CA PRO A 639 -21.88 1.71 25.11
C PRO A 639 -21.40 0.43 24.41
N TYR A 640 -20.09 0.26 24.30
CA TYR A 640 -19.51 -1.04 23.94
C TYR A 640 -19.85 -2.09 25.00
N VAL A 641 -19.91 -3.36 24.60
CA VAL A 641 -20.18 -4.46 25.53
C VAL A 641 -18.97 -4.74 26.41
N HIS A 642 -17.77 -4.58 25.85
CA HIS A 642 -16.49 -4.86 26.50
C HIS A 642 -15.45 -3.80 26.13
N GLU A 643 -14.35 -3.78 26.87
CA GLU A 643 -13.12 -3.11 26.43
C GLU A 643 -12.60 -3.71 25.11
N PRO A 644 -11.72 -3.00 24.37
CA PRO A 644 -11.14 -3.54 23.14
C PRO A 644 -10.51 -4.91 23.36
N LEU A 645 -10.89 -5.88 22.53
CA LEU A 645 -10.43 -7.27 22.62
C LEU A 645 -9.15 -7.51 21.81
N ASN A 646 -8.74 -6.55 20.99
CA ASN A 646 -7.50 -6.58 20.23
C ASN A 646 -7.07 -5.16 19.83
N ARG A 647 -5.82 -5.06 19.35
CA ARG A 647 -5.21 -3.79 18.94
C ARG A 647 -5.97 -3.07 17.83
N TYR A 648 -6.60 -3.79 16.91
CA TYR A 648 -7.37 -3.17 15.83
C TYR A 648 -8.58 -2.41 16.40
N GLN A 649 -9.32 -3.03 17.33
CA GLN A 649 -10.42 -2.38 18.05
C GLN A 649 -9.93 -1.20 18.88
N ARG A 650 -8.78 -1.33 19.54
CA ARG A 650 -8.17 -0.23 20.30
C ARG A 650 -7.86 0.98 19.42
N TRP A 651 -7.26 0.73 18.25
CA TRP A 651 -6.90 1.76 17.27
C TRP A 651 -8.13 2.47 16.70
N ILE A 652 -9.13 1.73 16.21
CA ILE A 652 -10.33 2.33 15.61
C ILE A 652 -11.22 3.03 16.65
N ARG A 653 -11.31 2.50 17.88
CA ARG A 653 -12.09 3.15 18.94
C ARG A 653 -11.46 4.47 19.36
N SER A 654 -10.13 4.57 19.34
CA SER A 654 -9.37 5.79 19.70
C SER A 654 -9.83 6.39 21.03
N GLY A 655 -10.05 5.53 22.04
CA GLY A 655 -10.55 5.94 23.36
C GLY A 655 -12.08 6.11 23.49
N SER A 656 -12.85 5.90 22.41
CA SER A 656 -14.32 5.91 22.49
C SER A 656 -14.86 4.73 23.31
N ASP A 657 -15.79 5.02 24.21
CA ASP A 657 -16.56 4.07 25.03
C ASP A 657 -17.95 3.76 24.45
N GLN A 658 -18.34 4.47 23.39
CA GLN A 658 -19.61 4.31 22.71
C GLN A 658 -19.46 4.08 21.21
N VAL A 659 -20.43 3.37 20.64
CA VAL A 659 -20.58 3.13 19.21
C VAL A 659 -21.74 3.91 18.62
N ALA A 660 -21.48 4.58 17.49
CA ALA A 660 -22.49 5.20 16.62
C ALA A 660 -22.65 4.40 15.32
N TYR A 661 -23.72 4.66 14.57
CA TYR A 661 -24.01 4.06 13.26
C TYR A 661 -24.20 2.53 13.28
N HIS A 662 -24.55 1.94 14.44
CA HIS A 662 -24.73 0.50 14.58
C HIS A 662 -26.17 0.05 14.27
N TYR A 663 -26.57 0.26 13.02
CA TYR A 663 -27.89 -0.07 12.49
C TYR A 663 -27.82 -0.52 11.02
N THR A 664 -28.89 -1.15 10.54
CA THR A 664 -29.08 -1.62 9.16
C THR A 664 -30.21 -0.89 8.44
N ALA A 665 -30.24 -1.02 7.11
CA ALA A 665 -31.41 -0.68 6.30
C ALA A 665 -32.63 -1.58 6.66
N ARG A 666 -33.81 -1.14 6.22
CA ARG A 666 -35.07 -1.90 6.29
C ARG A 666 -35.27 -2.70 4.99
N PHE A 667 -35.93 -3.85 5.10
CA PHE A 667 -36.10 -4.80 4.00
C PHE A 667 -37.51 -5.40 4.00
N ARG A 668 -37.98 -5.84 2.84
CA ARG A 668 -39.26 -6.55 2.69
C ARG A 668 -39.21 -7.91 3.38
N SER A 669 -40.37 -8.40 3.83
CA SER A 669 -40.50 -9.65 4.61
C SER A 669 -39.77 -10.83 3.98
N ASN A 670 -39.91 -11.03 2.66
CA ASN A 670 -39.24 -12.12 1.95
C ASN A 670 -37.69 -12.09 2.03
N ILE A 671 -37.08 -10.90 2.08
CA ILE A 671 -35.62 -10.73 2.24
C ILE A 671 -35.23 -10.98 3.70
N VAL A 672 -36.02 -10.45 4.64
CA VAL A 672 -35.79 -10.63 6.08
C VAL A 672 -35.82 -12.11 6.44
N GLU A 673 -36.89 -12.80 6.04
CA GLU A 673 -37.07 -14.22 6.31
C GLU A 673 -35.93 -15.07 5.72
N ARG A 674 -35.60 -14.88 4.44
CA ARG A 674 -34.45 -15.59 3.83
C ARG A 674 -33.14 -15.34 4.57
N THR A 675 -32.91 -14.11 5.05
CA THR A 675 -31.70 -13.73 5.78
C THR A 675 -31.63 -14.42 7.14
N VAL A 676 -32.74 -14.42 7.89
CA VAL A 676 -32.84 -15.00 9.23
C VAL A 676 -32.66 -16.52 9.19
N TRP A 677 -33.15 -17.17 8.13
CA TRP A 677 -33.10 -18.63 7.97
C TRP A 677 -31.78 -19.17 7.41
N VAL A 678 -30.86 -18.32 6.93
CA VAL A 678 -29.52 -18.78 6.56
C VAL A 678 -28.80 -19.32 7.80
N PRO A 679 -28.29 -20.57 7.81
CA PRO A 679 -27.58 -21.13 8.96
C PRO A 679 -26.42 -20.25 9.45
N LEU A 680 -26.15 -20.24 10.76
CA LEU A 680 -25.05 -19.51 11.40
C LEU A 680 -23.70 -20.24 11.25
N VAL A 681 -23.35 -20.63 10.02
CA VAL A 681 -22.05 -21.21 9.68
C VAL A 681 -21.39 -20.42 8.56
N PRO A 682 -20.05 -20.36 8.50
CA PRO A 682 -19.34 -19.65 7.44
C PRO A 682 -19.81 -20.08 6.05
N ASP A 683 -19.94 -19.13 5.12
CA ASP A 683 -20.34 -19.34 3.72
C ASP A 683 -21.73 -19.95 3.48
N ALA A 684 -22.53 -20.18 4.52
CA ALA A 684 -23.93 -20.53 4.38
C ALA A 684 -24.64 -19.48 3.52
N ASN A 685 -25.51 -19.96 2.62
CA ASN A 685 -26.16 -19.12 1.63
C ASN A 685 -27.53 -19.70 1.23
N TYR A 686 -28.31 -18.88 0.52
CA TYR A 686 -29.55 -19.28 -0.14
C TYR A 686 -29.35 -19.23 -1.66
N THR A 687 -29.22 -20.41 -2.30
CA THR A 687 -29.06 -20.53 -3.77
C THR A 687 -27.94 -19.64 -4.34
N THR A 688 -26.77 -19.57 -3.68
CA THR A 688 -25.62 -18.67 -3.97
C THR A 688 -25.75 -17.18 -3.58
N LEU A 689 -26.94 -16.73 -3.21
CA LEU A 689 -27.23 -15.38 -2.68
C LEU A 689 -27.29 -15.43 -1.15
N PHE A 690 -27.44 -14.28 -0.47
CA PHE A 690 -27.57 -14.22 1.00
C PHE A 690 -26.44 -14.94 1.73
N ARG A 691 -25.18 -14.65 1.35
CA ARG A 691 -24.03 -15.39 1.87
C ARG A 691 -23.53 -14.80 3.19
N ARG A 692 -23.24 -15.69 4.14
CA ARG A 692 -22.70 -15.35 5.46
C ARG A 692 -21.20 -15.22 5.47
N ILE A 693 -20.74 -14.13 6.06
CA ILE A 693 -19.32 -13.80 6.23
C ILE A 693 -18.68 -14.79 7.21
N ASP A 694 -17.48 -15.29 6.84
CA ASP A 694 -16.62 -16.01 7.77
C ASP A 694 -16.00 -15.02 8.77
N GLY A 695 -16.35 -15.18 10.04
CA GLY A 695 -15.82 -14.37 11.14
C GLY A 695 -14.29 -14.46 11.27
N LYS A 696 -13.71 -15.61 10.92
CA LYS A 696 -12.26 -15.85 10.97
C LYS A 696 -11.53 -15.46 9.68
N GLY A 697 -12.29 -15.15 8.64
CA GLY A 697 -11.78 -14.60 7.39
C GLY A 697 -11.70 -13.08 7.43
N GLN A 698 -11.48 -12.50 6.27
CA GLN A 698 -11.57 -11.05 6.03
C GLN A 698 -12.92 -10.73 5.38
N PHE A 699 -13.41 -9.50 5.57
CA PHE A 699 -14.53 -8.99 4.79
C PHE A 699 -14.21 -9.13 3.29
N LYS A 700 -15.25 -9.40 2.49
CA LYS A 700 -15.18 -9.14 1.06
C LYS A 700 -15.26 -7.63 0.82
N THR A 701 -14.85 -7.20 -0.37
CA THR A 701 -14.81 -5.79 -0.79
C THR A 701 -16.03 -5.01 -0.29
N ALA A 702 -15.80 -3.99 0.55
CA ALA A 702 -16.84 -3.09 1.06
C ALA A 702 -17.62 -2.51 -0.11
N LEU A 703 -18.93 -2.70 -0.05
CA LEU A 703 -19.86 -2.34 -1.12
C LEU A 703 -20.50 -0.99 -0.84
N THR A 704 -20.82 -0.26 -1.91
CA THR A 704 -21.61 0.98 -1.85
C THR A 704 -23.09 0.73 -1.56
N THR A 705 -23.54 -0.53 -1.61
CA THR A 705 -24.90 -0.95 -1.30
C THR A 705 -24.87 -2.32 -0.63
N VAL A 706 -25.47 -2.42 0.55
CA VAL A 706 -25.63 -3.68 1.27
C VAL A 706 -26.99 -4.26 0.97
N ASN A 707 -27.01 -5.25 0.07
CA ASN A 707 -28.22 -6.00 -0.28
C ASN A 707 -27.87 -7.49 -0.34
N PRO A 708 -28.50 -8.35 0.46
CA PRO A 708 -28.17 -9.77 0.47
C PRO A 708 -28.74 -10.51 -0.75
N ASN A 709 -29.72 -9.94 -1.47
CA ASN A 709 -30.35 -10.52 -2.65
C ASN A 709 -29.69 -10.07 -3.97
N CYS A 710 -28.34 -10.01 -4.01
CA CYS A 710 -27.59 -9.72 -5.22
C CYS A 710 -26.35 -10.61 -5.33
N LYS A 711 -25.70 -10.65 -6.51
CA LYS A 711 -24.52 -11.49 -6.74
C LYS A 711 -23.35 -11.18 -5.79
N THR A 712 -23.28 -9.96 -5.28
CA THR A 712 -22.29 -9.53 -4.28
C THR A 712 -22.82 -9.62 -2.84
N GLY A 713 -23.94 -10.33 -2.61
CA GLY A 713 -24.66 -10.43 -1.35
C GLY A 713 -23.97 -11.22 -0.22
N HIS A 714 -22.64 -11.21 -0.19
CA HIS A 714 -21.81 -11.74 0.90
C HIS A 714 -21.74 -10.73 2.06
N VAL A 715 -22.89 -10.48 2.67
CA VAL A 715 -23.09 -9.37 3.61
C VAL A 715 -23.82 -9.78 4.88
N LEU A 716 -24.12 -11.07 5.07
CA LEU A 716 -24.74 -11.53 6.31
C LEU A 716 -23.71 -11.63 7.43
N HIS A 717 -24.07 -11.15 8.62
CA HIS A 717 -23.20 -11.09 9.78
C HIS A 717 -22.75 -12.52 10.21
N PRO A 718 -21.51 -12.78 10.64
CA PRO A 718 -21.04 -14.14 10.97
C PRO A 718 -21.88 -14.91 12.00
N THR A 719 -22.35 -14.24 13.06
CA THR A 719 -23.04 -14.89 14.20
C THR A 719 -24.47 -14.38 14.48
N GLN A 720 -24.98 -13.47 13.64
CA GLN A 720 -26.26 -12.79 13.87
C GLN A 720 -27.17 -12.92 12.67
N LYS A 721 -28.47 -12.98 12.91
CA LYS A 721 -29.52 -13.18 11.91
C LYS A 721 -29.87 -11.84 11.24
N ARG A 722 -28.88 -11.21 10.60
CA ARG A 722 -29.00 -9.90 9.91
C ARG A 722 -27.87 -9.68 8.90
N VAL A 723 -27.98 -8.61 8.12
CA VAL A 723 -26.85 -8.04 7.35
C VAL A 723 -25.93 -7.20 8.24
N ILE A 724 -24.75 -6.85 7.73
CA ILE A 724 -23.83 -5.92 8.38
C ILE A 724 -24.41 -4.50 8.53
N THR A 725 -24.01 -3.80 9.58
CA THR A 725 -24.37 -2.41 9.88
C THR A 725 -23.47 -1.40 9.18
N VAL A 726 -23.87 -0.13 9.19
CA VAL A 726 -23.04 0.99 8.71
C VAL A 726 -21.70 1.04 9.44
N ARG A 727 -21.71 0.90 10.78
CA ARG A 727 -20.48 0.84 11.60
C ARG A 727 -19.58 -0.35 11.24
N GLU A 728 -20.14 -1.54 11.04
CA GLU A 728 -19.34 -2.72 10.66
C GLU A 728 -18.69 -2.53 9.30
N ALA A 729 -19.37 -1.90 8.34
CA ALA A 729 -18.78 -1.51 7.06
C ALA A 729 -17.71 -0.43 7.21
N ALA A 730 -17.91 0.57 8.10
CA ALA A 730 -16.91 1.59 8.38
C ALA A 730 -15.62 1.00 8.98
N ARG A 731 -15.78 0.06 9.92
CA ARG A 731 -14.67 -0.74 10.44
C ARG A 731 -14.04 -1.62 9.37
N ALA A 732 -14.80 -2.18 8.41
CA ALA A 732 -14.18 -2.91 7.29
C ALA A 732 -13.15 -2.07 6.49
N GLN A 733 -13.35 -0.75 6.43
CA GLN A 733 -12.45 0.23 5.81
C GLN A 733 -11.39 0.82 6.77
N GLY A 734 -11.49 0.56 8.08
CA GLY A 734 -10.59 1.12 9.10
C GLY A 734 -10.86 2.57 9.47
N PHE A 735 -12.08 3.09 9.24
CA PHE A 735 -12.45 4.39 9.78
C PHE A 735 -12.49 4.36 11.31
N PRO A 736 -12.04 5.44 11.98
CA PRO A 736 -12.25 5.61 13.41
C PRO A 736 -13.73 5.53 13.80
N ASP A 737 -14.02 5.10 15.02
CA ASP A 737 -15.39 5.00 15.52
C ASP A 737 -16.03 6.37 15.80
N SER A 738 -15.20 7.40 15.95
CA SER A 738 -15.60 8.80 15.99
C SER A 738 -15.93 9.39 14.60
N TRP A 739 -15.61 8.70 13.50
CA TRP A 739 -15.79 9.25 12.16
C TRP A 739 -17.27 9.51 11.84
N GLU A 740 -17.58 10.72 11.42
CA GLU A 740 -18.95 11.16 11.11
C GLU A 740 -19.30 10.89 9.63
N PHE A 741 -20.44 10.22 9.41
CA PHE A 741 -21.01 9.99 8.08
C PHE A 741 -22.33 10.75 7.94
N VAL A 742 -22.23 11.97 7.42
CA VAL A 742 -23.30 12.94 7.22
C VAL A 742 -24.03 12.65 5.89
N SER A 743 -25.31 12.99 5.83
CA SER A 743 -26.11 12.91 4.61
C SER A 743 -27.01 14.15 4.48
N GLU A 744 -27.11 14.68 3.26
CA GLU A 744 -28.08 15.73 2.94
C GLU A 744 -29.52 15.20 2.78
N GLN A 745 -29.71 13.88 2.82
CA GLN A 745 -31.00 13.24 2.67
C GLN A 745 -31.79 13.36 3.98
N THR A 746 -33.12 13.42 3.87
CA THR A 746 -34.03 13.43 5.02
C THR A 746 -34.72 12.08 5.23
N ILE A 747 -34.78 11.26 4.18
CA ILE A 747 -35.41 9.94 4.21
C ILE A 747 -34.43 8.92 4.79
N PRO A 748 -34.76 8.21 5.88
CA PRO A 748 -33.87 7.27 6.54
C PRO A 748 -33.19 6.25 5.62
N ALA A 749 -33.95 5.63 4.72
CA ALA A 749 -33.41 4.66 3.77
C ALA A 749 -32.33 5.27 2.86
N LYS A 750 -32.52 6.52 2.42
CA LYS A 750 -31.55 7.24 1.59
C LYS A 750 -30.32 7.70 2.40
N ILE A 751 -30.50 8.06 3.67
CA ILE A 751 -29.39 8.37 4.58
C ILE A 751 -28.46 7.15 4.72
N ILE A 752 -29.02 5.96 4.97
CA ILE A 752 -28.23 4.73 5.07
C ILE A 752 -27.52 4.42 3.75
N GLN A 753 -28.22 4.58 2.63
CA GLN A 753 -27.63 4.37 1.30
C GLN A 753 -26.45 5.33 1.06
N ASP A 754 -26.59 6.59 1.43
CA ASP A 754 -25.52 7.59 1.37
C ASP A 754 -24.32 7.18 2.23
N GLN A 755 -24.56 6.72 3.46
CA GLN A 755 -23.50 6.28 4.38
C GLN A 755 -22.74 5.07 3.82
N PHE A 756 -23.43 4.04 3.34
CA PHE A 756 -22.76 2.89 2.70
C PHE A 756 -22.03 3.28 1.42
N ARG A 757 -22.57 4.21 0.61
CA ARG A 757 -21.88 4.71 -0.59
C ARG A 757 -20.58 5.42 -0.24
N GLN A 758 -20.60 6.29 0.76
CA GLN A 758 -19.43 7.00 1.27
C GLN A 758 -18.35 6.02 1.75
N ILE A 759 -18.73 5.04 2.59
CA ILE A 759 -17.83 4.02 3.10
C ILE A 759 -17.30 3.13 1.97
N GLY A 760 -18.18 2.65 1.08
CA GLY A 760 -17.82 1.73 0.00
C GLY A 760 -16.93 2.34 -1.08
N ASN A 761 -17.01 3.65 -1.30
CA ASN A 761 -16.13 4.39 -2.23
C ASN A 761 -14.76 4.71 -1.63
N ALA A 762 -14.64 4.77 -0.31
CA ALA A 762 -13.41 5.16 0.35
C ALA A 762 -12.23 4.21 0.09
N VAL A 763 -11.03 4.77 0.15
CA VAL A 763 -9.78 4.02 0.28
C VAL A 763 -9.69 3.52 1.73
N PRO A 764 -9.30 2.25 1.98
CA PRO A 764 -9.07 1.75 3.32
C PRO A 764 -7.99 2.57 4.05
N VAL A 765 -8.31 3.07 5.23
CA VAL A 765 -7.45 3.92 6.05
C VAL A 765 -6.08 3.28 6.34
N PRO A 766 -5.97 1.96 6.65
CA PRO A 766 -4.66 1.34 6.90
C PRO A 766 -3.73 1.35 5.68
N LEU A 767 -4.28 1.19 4.48
CA LEU A 767 -3.51 1.27 3.24
C LEU A 767 -3.02 2.71 2.99
N ALA A 768 -3.89 3.70 3.18
CA ALA A 768 -3.53 5.10 3.05
C ALA A 768 -2.45 5.52 4.06
N LEU A 769 -2.54 5.03 5.31
CA LEU A 769 -1.50 5.24 6.34
C LEU A 769 -0.15 4.65 5.93
N ALA A 770 -0.14 3.42 5.38
CA ALA A 770 1.08 2.81 4.88
C ALA A 770 1.71 3.62 3.73
N LEU A 771 0.88 4.15 2.82
CA LEU A 771 1.35 5.03 1.73
C LEU A 771 1.90 6.36 2.27
N GLY A 772 1.25 6.96 3.28
CA GLY A 772 1.75 8.18 3.94
C GLY A 772 3.11 7.98 4.60
N LYS A 773 3.31 6.87 5.32
CA LYS A 773 4.62 6.49 5.88
C LYS A 773 5.69 6.28 4.79
N SER A 774 5.31 5.73 3.64
CA SER A 774 6.21 5.57 2.49
C SER A 774 6.67 6.91 1.91
N VAL A 775 5.76 7.89 1.78
CA VAL A 775 6.12 9.27 1.40
C VAL A 775 7.02 9.90 2.46
N GLY A 776 6.65 9.76 3.74
CA GLY A 776 7.47 10.23 4.86
C GLY A 776 8.88 9.67 4.89
N SER A 777 9.05 8.38 4.58
CA SER A 777 10.37 7.74 4.51
C SER A 777 11.25 8.40 3.44
N ALA A 778 10.68 8.77 2.29
CA ALA A 778 11.41 9.48 1.24
C ALA A 778 11.79 10.92 1.67
N LEU A 779 10.91 11.61 2.40
CA LEU A 779 11.19 12.93 2.97
C LEU A 779 12.30 12.87 4.02
N VAL A 780 12.23 11.92 4.95
CA VAL A 780 13.25 11.75 6.00
C VAL A 780 14.62 11.47 5.39
N SER A 781 14.69 10.61 4.36
CA SER A 781 15.95 10.39 3.64
C SER A 781 16.49 11.67 2.98
N MET A 782 15.62 12.47 2.38
CA MET A 782 16.01 13.76 1.79
C MET A 782 16.53 14.74 2.85
N TRP A 783 15.82 14.92 3.95
CA TRP A 783 16.23 15.81 5.04
C TRP A 783 17.57 15.40 5.64
N GLN A 784 17.81 14.09 5.81
CA GLN A 784 19.09 13.57 6.26
C GLN A 784 20.23 13.90 5.28
N GLU A 785 20.00 13.75 3.98
CA GLU A 785 20.99 14.09 2.95
C GLU A 785 21.29 15.60 2.93
N ASP A 786 20.27 16.44 3.13
CA ASP A 786 20.43 17.90 3.17
C ASP A 786 21.18 18.37 4.42
N ASP A 787 20.86 17.84 5.60
CA ASP A 787 21.59 18.12 6.86
C ASP A 787 23.07 17.75 6.74
N LEU A 788 23.37 16.60 6.15
CA LEU A 788 24.75 16.16 5.92
C LEU A 788 25.49 17.10 4.96
N ARG A 789 24.83 17.57 3.89
CA ARG A 789 25.41 18.54 2.95
C ARG A 789 25.70 19.88 3.63
N GLU A 790 24.80 20.36 4.49
CA GLU A 790 25.02 21.58 5.25
C GLU A 790 26.17 21.45 6.24
N GLN A 791 26.29 20.32 6.94
CA GLN A 791 27.40 20.07 7.86
C GLN A 791 28.75 20.07 7.13
N VAL A 792 28.86 19.35 6.01
CA VAL A 792 30.07 19.35 5.18
C VAL A 792 30.37 20.75 4.65
N GLY A 793 29.36 21.51 4.20
CA GLY A 793 29.54 22.89 3.73
C GLY A 793 30.04 23.86 4.81
N ARG A 794 29.61 23.68 6.06
CA ARG A 794 30.09 24.46 7.22
C ARG A 794 31.54 24.11 7.56
N GLU A 795 31.92 22.83 7.52
CA GLU A 795 33.30 22.37 7.77
C GLU A 795 34.30 22.85 6.71
N HIS A 796 33.82 23.09 5.47
CA HIS A 796 34.65 23.55 4.35
C HIS A 796 34.59 25.06 4.10
N SER A 797 33.88 25.83 4.95
CA SER A 797 33.94 27.29 4.89
C SER A 797 35.25 27.77 5.53
N PRO A 798 36.12 28.50 4.80
CA PRO A 798 37.30 29.09 5.40
C PRO A 798 36.84 30.09 6.47
N GLU A 799 37.26 29.88 7.71
CA GLU A 799 37.13 30.89 8.77
C GLU A 799 37.73 32.19 8.22
N VAL A 800 36.90 33.22 8.02
CA VAL A 800 37.40 34.57 7.78
C VAL A 800 38.05 35.00 9.10
N PRO A 801 39.38 35.19 9.17
CA PRO A 801 39.97 35.74 10.37
C PRO A 801 39.37 37.14 10.57
N MET A 802 38.63 37.32 11.66
CA MET A 802 38.30 38.65 12.13
C MET A 802 39.61 39.35 12.49
N ASN A 803 40.16 40.12 11.57
CA ASN A 803 41.12 41.15 11.88
C ASN A 803 40.41 42.19 12.73
N ILE A 804 40.62 42.10 14.03
CA ILE A 804 40.37 43.19 14.97
C ILE A 804 41.59 44.11 14.84
N GLU A 805 41.41 45.24 14.15
CA GLU A 805 42.20 46.46 14.35
C GLU A 805 41.31 47.57 14.91
#